data_AF-A0A0L6Z8B6-F1
#
_entry.id   AF-A0A0L6Z8B6-F1
#
_cell.length_a   1.000
_cell.length_b   1.000
_cell.length_c   1.000
_cell.angle_alpha   90.00
_cell.angle_beta   90.00
_cell.angle_gamma   90.00
#
_symmetry.space_group_name_H-M   'P 1'
#
loop_
_entity.id
_entity.type
_entity.pdbx_description
1 polymer ?
#
loop_
_entity_poly.entity_id
_entity_poly.type
_entity_poly.pdbx_seq_one_letter_code
_entity_poly.pdbx_strand_id
1 'polypeptide(L)'
;MELFDEVKNRYLHIIFKVLNECENGLSQKDIIKIIEEEEFQEKIIGSNFKTFEGLLLNQYKELENFNLLKLEDGLYFPNSKGNKKPVLPVRLTNIEKTWLKNMLEDKRVRILLKDATIAKLKAALKDFDAPNINDIIDNTNTSVLPGLANTEQYEENFRTLLKAIIEEKPIKYCNNDRLGNKYCDRHALPIRLEYSIKDGRFRVSLYSLDENRSIMANIFSMTDIEIKEDRKAEINRNEVIKLLHENRYSKDPIILEVTDKKAAMERCFMSFSELERYSRCIEKDKYEMKLFYYTFEEDEIIRKILALGPYVKVVSPQGIKEEIITRIRRALELNGCDILEEDGKKMIEIKGKHNTARVFTDKLEPEVISQVIELCNQEFCKDSNIAIMPDTHAGKGCVIGFTADLGDKVIPNIVGVDIGCGMTTIELGKLDINLDELDHVVRRNVPSGTSVHEGRQVKFPKLQELFCFRELSDTKRIERSIGTLGGGNHFIELDKDDEDNIYLVIHSGSRNLGKQVAEIYQKLAIDICSGKEDYYEQREKIISDYKKEGKRKLIQNALKELKAKYEGMLPNYPKELCFLTGTYREKYLNDMSICQEYAALNREAMASAILNKLLRKKLSDFDYFHTVHNYINFKDNIIRKGSISAYAGEKVLIPLNMRDGSIIAFGKGNADWNYSAPHGAGRLMSRSKAKENLTLEEFKKSMEGIYTTSVNYSTLDEAPMAYKPIEEILNNIQETVEILKIIKPIYNFKAGE
;
A
#
# COMPACT_ATOMS: atom_id res chain seq x y z
N MET A 1 28.00 -13.03 -34.12
CA MET A 1 26.59 -12.65 -33.92
C MET A 1 26.14 -13.38 -32.69
N GLU A 2 25.74 -12.66 -31.64
CA GLU A 2 25.03 -13.31 -30.54
C GLU A 2 23.72 -13.84 -31.12
N LEU A 3 23.58 -15.17 -31.11
CA LEU A 3 22.35 -15.82 -31.53
C LEU A 3 21.21 -15.30 -30.66
N PHE A 4 20.06 -15.00 -31.29
CA PHE A 4 18.84 -14.56 -30.60
C PHE A 4 18.91 -13.17 -29.92
N ASP A 5 19.90 -12.33 -30.24
CA ASP A 5 19.85 -10.91 -29.85
C ASP A 5 18.71 -10.19 -30.61
N GLU A 6 17.63 -9.90 -29.89
CA GLU A 6 16.38 -9.32 -30.40
C GLU A 6 16.64 -8.04 -31.23
N VAL A 7 17.56 -7.19 -30.78
CA VAL A 7 17.88 -5.91 -31.41
C VAL A 7 18.72 -6.14 -32.66
N LYS A 8 19.84 -6.86 -32.56
CA LYS A 8 20.73 -7.11 -33.69
C LYS A 8 20.03 -7.89 -34.79
N ASN A 9 19.19 -8.86 -34.45
CA ASN A 9 18.45 -9.66 -35.43
C ASN A 9 17.40 -8.84 -36.16
N ARG A 10 16.69 -7.94 -35.46
CA ARG A 10 15.72 -7.02 -36.09
C ARG A 10 16.42 -6.08 -37.06
N TYR A 11 17.50 -5.41 -36.65
CA TYR A 11 18.24 -4.51 -37.53
C TYR A 11 18.90 -5.25 -38.71
N LEU A 12 19.36 -6.48 -38.52
CA LEU A 12 19.81 -7.34 -39.62
C LEU A 12 18.66 -7.67 -40.58
N HIS A 13 17.45 -7.91 -40.07
CA HIS A 13 16.25 -8.12 -40.88
C HIS A 13 15.87 -6.86 -41.67
N ILE A 14 15.98 -5.67 -41.07
CA ILE A 14 15.76 -4.40 -41.78
C ILE A 14 16.79 -4.22 -42.90
N ILE A 15 18.08 -4.44 -42.62
CA ILE A 15 19.14 -4.42 -43.65
C ILE A 15 18.80 -5.40 -44.78
N PHE A 16 18.41 -6.62 -44.44
CA PHE A 16 18.05 -7.66 -45.40
C PHE A 16 16.86 -7.26 -46.26
N LYS A 17 15.79 -6.75 -45.65
CA LYS A 17 14.58 -6.28 -46.34
C LYS A 17 14.90 -5.12 -47.26
N VAL A 18 15.61 -4.10 -46.76
CA VAL A 18 16.06 -2.95 -47.55
C VAL A 18 16.93 -3.41 -48.72
N LEU A 19 17.90 -4.30 -48.52
CA LEU A 19 18.76 -4.80 -49.60
C LEU A 19 17.98 -5.55 -50.69
N ASN A 20 17.00 -6.37 -50.32
CA ASN A 20 16.19 -7.10 -51.30
C ASN A 20 15.18 -6.18 -51.99
N GLU A 21 14.56 -5.23 -51.30
CA GLU A 21 13.60 -4.29 -51.90
C GLU A 21 14.30 -3.22 -52.75
N CYS A 22 15.53 -2.83 -52.41
CA CYS A 22 16.35 -1.92 -53.21
C CYS A 22 16.88 -2.56 -54.51
N GLU A 23 16.62 -3.85 -54.80
CA GLU A 23 17.08 -4.52 -56.03
C GLU A 23 16.71 -3.72 -57.29
N ASN A 24 15.53 -3.12 -57.30
CA ASN A 24 15.02 -2.31 -58.42
C ASN A 24 15.16 -0.79 -58.20
N GLY A 25 15.90 -0.37 -57.16
CA GLY A 25 16.04 1.02 -56.74
C GLY A 25 14.92 1.46 -55.80
N LEU A 26 15.28 2.07 -54.66
CA LEU A 26 14.33 2.59 -53.68
C LEU A 26 14.64 4.05 -53.33
N SER A 27 13.63 4.88 -53.11
CA SER A 27 13.85 6.26 -52.68
C SER A 27 14.28 6.31 -51.21
N GLN A 28 14.97 7.39 -50.80
CA GLN A 28 15.29 7.61 -49.40
C GLN A 28 14.04 7.53 -48.51
N LYS A 29 12.92 8.10 -48.96
CA LYS A 29 11.66 8.13 -48.21
C LYS A 29 11.10 6.73 -48.00
N ASP A 30 11.20 5.86 -49.01
CA ASP A 30 10.71 4.48 -48.91
C ASP A 30 11.63 3.64 -48.01
N ILE A 31 12.95 3.88 -48.04
CA ILE A 31 13.88 3.23 -47.11
C ILE A 31 13.57 3.66 -45.68
N ILE A 32 13.41 4.97 -45.44
CA ILE A 32 13.00 5.50 -44.13
C ILE A 32 11.69 4.87 -43.69
N LYS A 33 10.71 4.73 -44.59
CA LYS A 33 9.44 4.10 -44.26
C LYS A 33 9.60 2.63 -43.86
N ILE A 34 10.42 1.85 -44.58
CA ILE A 34 10.74 0.46 -44.20
C ILE A 34 11.40 0.43 -42.82
N ILE A 35 12.31 1.36 -42.55
CA ILE A 35 12.94 1.50 -41.23
C ILE A 35 11.89 1.88 -40.19
N GLU A 36 11.05 2.87 -40.40
CA GLU A 36 10.03 3.31 -39.43
C GLU A 36 8.97 2.25 -39.14
N GLU A 37 8.62 1.40 -40.11
CA GLU A 37 7.69 0.29 -39.94
C GLU A 37 8.29 -0.89 -39.15
N GLU A 38 9.61 -1.09 -39.26
CA GLU A 38 10.28 -2.29 -38.74
C GLU A 38 11.22 -2.01 -37.56
N GLU A 39 11.76 -0.80 -37.42
CA GLU A 39 12.64 -0.38 -36.34
C GLU A 39 11.89 -0.39 -35.01
N PHE A 40 12.60 -0.73 -33.93
CA PHE A 40 12.04 -0.55 -32.60
C PHE A 40 11.75 0.94 -32.37
N GLN A 41 10.66 1.26 -31.65
CA GLN A 41 10.42 2.64 -31.19
C GLN A 41 11.61 3.19 -30.37
N GLU A 42 12.38 2.28 -29.77
CA GLU A 42 13.66 2.52 -29.11
C GLU A 42 14.81 2.71 -30.12
N LYS A 43 15.23 3.96 -30.35
CA LYS A 43 16.44 4.27 -31.14
C LYS A 43 17.72 3.95 -30.35
N ILE A 44 18.13 2.69 -30.26
CA ILE A 44 19.40 2.32 -29.63
C ILE A 44 20.52 2.35 -30.65
N ILE A 45 21.24 3.47 -30.75
CA ILE A 45 22.36 3.55 -31.69
C ILE A 45 23.52 4.38 -31.15
N GLY A 46 24.51 3.64 -30.64
CA GLY A 46 25.90 4.03 -30.51
C GLY A 46 26.22 5.10 -29.45
N SER A 47 27.43 5.02 -28.90
CA SER A 47 27.99 6.01 -27.96
C SER A 47 28.12 7.44 -28.53
N ASN A 48 27.78 7.66 -29.81
CA ASN A 48 28.13 8.86 -30.58
C ASN A 48 26.93 9.53 -31.31
N PHE A 49 25.68 9.29 -30.89
CA PHE A 49 24.48 9.96 -31.45
C PHE A 49 24.24 9.78 -32.97
N LYS A 50 24.61 8.63 -33.55
CA LYS A 50 24.32 8.30 -34.97
C LYS A 50 22.98 7.61 -35.09
N THR A 51 22.25 7.79 -36.18
CA THR A 51 20.98 7.10 -36.49
C THR A 51 21.20 5.91 -37.41
N PHE A 52 20.29 4.94 -37.42
CA PHE A 52 20.44 3.67 -38.14
C PHE A 52 20.19 3.93 -39.61
N GLU A 53 19.17 4.75 -39.88
CA GLU A 53 18.98 5.44 -41.15
C GLU A 53 20.28 6.07 -41.64
N GLY A 54 20.96 6.89 -40.83
CA GLY A 54 22.19 7.55 -41.23
C GLY A 54 23.33 6.59 -41.54
N LEU A 55 23.47 5.50 -40.76
CA LEU A 55 24.47 4.45 -41.00
C LEU A 55 24.19 3.66 -42.30
N LEU A 56 22.92 3.42 -42.60
CA LEU A 56 22.46 2.65 -43.77
C LEU A 56 22.47 3.46 -45.07
N LEU A 57 22.09 4.74 -44.98
CA LEU A 57 22.08 5.71 -46.08
C LEU A 57 23.44 6.37 -46.33
N ASN A 58 24.48 5.92 -45.62
CA ASN A 58 25.85 6.43 -45.70
C ASN A 58 26.00 7.94 -45.42
N GLN A 59 25.29 8.47 -44.42
CA GLN A 59 25.27 9.90 -44.07
C GLN A 59 26.46 10.35 -43.18
N TYR A 60 27.28 9.43 -42.67
CA TYR A 60 28.43 9.73 -41.81
C TYR A 60 29.77 9.58 -42.55
N LYS A 61 30.89 9.70 -41.82
CA LYS A 61 32.22 9.49 -42.42
C LYS A 61 32.34 8.06 -42.95
N GLU A 62 33.11 7.85 -44.02
CA GLU A 62 33.16 6.58 -44.77
C GLU A 62 33.41 5.34 -43.88
N LEU A 63 34.33 5.43 -42.92
CA LEU A 63 34.66 4.35 -41.98
C LEU A 63 33.59 4.10 -40.90
N GLU A 64 32.57 4.95 -40.86
CA GLU A 64 31.51 4.93 -39.87
C GLU A 64 30.18 4.44 -40.43
N ASN A 65 30.06 4.29 -41.76
CA ASN A 65 28.84 3.83 -42.45
C ASN A 65 28.87 2.31 -42.69
N PHE A 66 27.69 1.71 -42.94
CA PHE A 66 27.64 0.31 -43.37
C PHE A 66 28.12 0.10 -44.80
N ASN A 67 27.99 1.11 -45.67
CA ASN A 67 28.38 1.07 -47.08
C ASN A 67 27.72 -0.08 -47.87
N LEU A 68 26.51 -0.47 -47.46
CA LEU A 68 25.73 -1.57 -48.06
C LEU A 68 24.88 -1.12 -49.24
N LEU A 69 24.60 0.19 -49.35
CA LEU A 69 23.84 0.80 -50.43
C LEU A 69 24.71 1.77 -51.24
N LYS A 70 24.35 1.97 -52.50
CA LYS A 70 24.89 2.98 -53.41
C LYS A 70 23.76 3.86 -53.94
N LEU A 71 23.99 5.17 -54.02
CA LEU A 71 23.02 6.13 -54.55
C LEU A 71 23.30 6.36 -56.05
N GLU A 72 22.33 6.04 -56.90
CA GLU A 72 22.37 6.25 -58.35
C GLU A 72 21.05 6.90 -58.78
N ASP A 73 21.10 8.04 -59.48
CA ASP A 73 19.93 8.77 -59.98
C ASP A 73 18.82 9.05 -58.94
N GLY A 74 19.21 9.33 -57.70
CA GLY A 74 18.28 9.63 -56.60
C GLY A 74 17.62 8.40 -55.97
N LEU A 75 17.99 7.20 -56.40
CA LEU A 75 17.55 5.92 -55.86
C LEU A 75 18.72 5.14 -55.27
N TYR A 76 18.45 4.39 -54.20
CA TYR A 76 19.41 3.53 -53.55
C TYR A 76 19.32 2.11 -54.10
N PHE A 77 20.48 1.52 -54.35
CA PHE A 77 20.66 0.15 -54.82
C PHE A 77 21.63 -0.61 -53.89
N PRO A 78 21.59 -1.95 -53.83
CA PRO A 78 22.59 -2.74 -53.12
C PRO A 78 24.00 -2.52 -53.68
N ASN A 79 24.97 -2.31 -52.79
CA ASN A 79 26.39 -2.20 -53.12
C ASN A 79 27.03 -3.58 -53.30
N SER A 80 26.48 -4.40 -54.21
CA SER A 80 27.02 -5.73 -54.53
C SER A 80 27.98 -5.63 -55.72
N LYS A 81 29.29 -5.73 -55.47
CA LYS A 81 30.27 -5.91 -56.54
C LYS A 81 30.12 -7.31 -57.15
N GLY A 82 29.41 -7.42 -58.28
CA GLY A 82 29.69 -8.47 -59.26
C GLY A 82 28.81 -9.72 -59.32
N ASN A 83 27.58 -9.78 -58.79
CA ASN A 83 26.66 -10.90 -59.10
C ASN A 83 25.21 -10.44 -59.27
N LYS A 84 24.61 -10.78 -60.42
CA LYS A 84 23.30 -10.34 -60.93
C LYS A 84 22.06 -10.94 -60.22
N LYS A 85 22.15 -11.27 -58.93
CA LYS A 85 20.98 -11.72 -58.14
C LYS A 85 21.14 -11.33 -56.66
N PRO A 86 20.69 -10.14 -56.24
CA PRO A 86 20.63 -9.79 -54.83
C PRO A 86 19.28 -10.21 -54.24
N VAL A 87 18.90 -11.48 -54.36
CA VAL A 87 18.00 -12.06 -53.35
C VAL A 87 18.93 -12.71 -52.35
N LEU A 88 19.25 -11.99 -51.27
CA LEU A 88 19.84 -12.63 -50.12
C LEU A 88 18.80 -13.65 -49.63
N PRO A 89 19.06 -14.97 -49.65
CA PRO A 89 18.12 -15.91 -49.06
C PRO A 89 18.20 -15.81 -47.53
N VAL A 90 17.07 -15.96 -46.83
CA VAL A 90 17.10 -16.15 -45.38
C VAL A 90 17.81 -17.47 -45.09
N ARG A 91 19.03 -17.41 -44.58
CA ARG A 91 19.82 -18.59 -44.22
C ARG A 91 19.83 -18.75 -42.71
N LEU A 92 19.03 -19.69 -42.22
CA LEU A 92 19.16 -20.17 -40.85
C LEU A 92 20.50 -20.90 -40.71
N THR A 93 21.25 -20.55 -39.68
CA THR A 93 22.42 -21.27 -39.21
C THR A 93 22.04 -22.69 -38.78
N ASN A 94 23.02 -23.59 -38.69
CA ASN A 94 22.75 -24.94 -38.17
C ASN A 94 22.17 -24.90 -36.75
N ILE A 95 22.61 -23.95 -35.91
CA ILE A 95 22.10 -23.78 -34.54
C ILE A 95 20.63 -23.35 -34.56
N GLU A 96 20.24 -22.39 -35.39
CA GLU A 96 18.83 -21.95 -35.52
C GLU A 96 17.94 -23.07 -36.06
N LYS A 97 18.45 -23.87 -37.02
CA LYS A 97 17.73 -25.05 -37.51
C LYS A 97 17.58 -26.12 -36.43
N THR A 98 18.62 -26.36 -35.63
CA THR A 98 18.56 -27.28 -34.47
C THR A 98 17.53 -26.80 -33.46
N TRP A 99 17.56 -25.51 -33.10
CA TRP A 99 16.58 -24.91 -32.19
C TRP A 99 15.15 -25.04 -32.72
N LEU A 100 14.92 -24.64 -33.97
CA LEU A 100 13.59 -24.71 -34.59
C LEU A 100 13.07 -26.14 -34.68
N LYS A 101 13.93 -27.11 -35.04
CA LYS A 101 13.55 -28.53 -35.09
C LYS A 101 13.14 -29.07 -33.72
N ASN A 102 13.87 -28.70 -32.65
CA ASN A 102 13.52 -29.09 -31.28
C ASN A 102 12.24 -28.38 -30.79
N MET A 103 12.06 -27.09 -31.07
CA MET A 103 10.87 -26.32 -30.68
C MET A 103 9.59 -26.87 -31.31
N LEU A 104 9.65 -27.37 -32.55
CA LEU A 104 8.48 -27.96 -33.23
C LEU A 104 7.99 -29.27 -32.59
N GLU A 105 8.77 -29.87 -31.69
CA GLU A 105 8.35 -31.01 -30.87
C GLU A 105 7.72 -30.57 -29.53
N ASP A 106 7.91 -29.31 -29.11
CA ASP A 106 7.30 -28.76 -27.90
C ASP A 106 5.80 -28.50 -28.09
N LYS A 107 4.99 -29.09 -27.21
CA LYS A 107 3.52 -28.93 -27.24
C LYS A 107 3.08 -27.47 -27.13
N ARG A 108 3.84 -26.63 -26.42
CA ARG A 108 3.53 -25.19 -26.23
C ARG A 108 3.60 -24.40 -27.53
N VAL A 109 4.38 -24.83 -28.52
CA VAL A 109 4.47 -24.16 -29.82
C VAL A 109 3.18 -24.31 -30.65
N ARG A 110 2.38 -25.35 -30.37
CA ARG A 110 1.12 -25.61 -31.08
C ARG A 110 0.06 -24.54 -30.88
N ILE A 111 0.13 -23.75 -29.80
CA ILE A 111 -0.79 -22.63 -29.58
C ILE A 111 -0.46 -21.44 -30.49
N LEU A 112 0.80 -21.28 -30.89
CA LEU A 112 1.30 -20.13 -31.64
C LEU A 112 1.22 -20.31 -33.16
N LEU A 113 1.36 -21.54 -33.64
CA LEU A 113 1.42 -21.84 -35.07
C LEU A 113 0.23 -22.69 -35.53
N LYS A 114 -0.29 -22.40 -36.72
CA LYS A 114 -1.27 -23.26 -37.39
C LYS A 114 -0.64 -24.60 -37.77
N ASP A 115 -1.43 -25.68 -37.75
CA ASP A 115 -0.95 -27.03 -38.08
C ASP A 115 -0.31 -27.11 -39.47
N ALA A 116 -0.86 -26.38 -40.45
CA ALA A 116 -0.29 -26.27 -41.79
C ALA A 116 1.13 -25.67 -41.79
N THR A 117 1.39 -24.68 -40.93
CA THR A 117 2.72 -24.05 -40.79
C THR A 117 3.69 -25.04 -40.15
N ILE A 118 3.27 -25.73 -39.08
CA ILE A 118 4.07 -26.76 -38.42
C ILE A 118 4.46 -27.86 -39.42
N ALA A 119 3.50 -28.35 -40.22
CA ALA A 119 3.74 -29.37 -41.23
C ALA A 119 4.78 -28.92 -42.27
N LYS A 120 4.69 -27.66 -42.76
CA LYS A 120 5.67 -27.09 -43.69
C LYS A 120 7.07 -27.01 -43.07
N LEU A 121 7.18 -26.56 -41.83
CA LEU A 121 8.46 -26.43 -41.14
C LEU A 121 9.09 -27.80 -40.85
N LYS A 122 8.30 -28.79 -40.42
CA LYS A 122 8.77 -30.17 -40.23
C LYS A 122 9.25 -30.79 -41.55
N ALA A 123 8.54 -30.55 -42.65
CA ALA A 123 8.96 -31.01 -43.97
C ALA A 123 10.30 -30.36 -44.40
N ALA A 124 10.47 -29.06 -44.19
CA ALA A 124 11.69 -28.33 -44.54
C ALA A 124 12.92 -28.75 -43.71
N LEU A 125 12.72 -29.30 -42.51
CA LEU A 125 13.77 -29.72 -41.58
C LEU A 125 13.95 -31.26 -41.52
N LYS A 126 13.25 -32.00 -42.39
CA LYS A 126 13.23 -33.47 -42.36
C LYS A 126 14.64 -34.07 -42.44
N ASP A 127 15.44 -33.59 -43.38
CA ASP A 127 16.78 -34.12 -43.68
C ASP A 127 17.91 -33.46 -42.87
N PHE A 128 17.58 -32.50 -42.00
CA PHE A 128 18.57 -31.84 -41.16
C PHE A 128 18.77 -32.61 -39.85
N ASP A 129 19.92 -33.26 -39.67
CA ASP A 129 20.23 -33.94 -38.42
C ASP A 129 20.53 -32.92 -37.32
N ALA A 130 19.82 -33.02 -36.21
CA ALA A 130 19.87 -32.05 -35.12
C ALA A 130 20.00 -32.81 -33.79
N PRO A 131 21.02 -32.51 -32.97
CA PRO A 131 21.08 -33.08 -31.64
C PRO A 131 19.88 -32.62 -30.81
N ASN A 132 19.46 -33.46 -29.86
CA ASN A 132 18.45 -33.08 -28.89
C ASN A 132 19.01 -31.95 -28.04
N ILE A 133 18.32 -30.81 -28.06
CA ILE A 133 18.83 -29.61 -27.42
C ILE A 133 18.93 -29.77 -25.90
N ASN A 134 18.14 -30.67 -25.30
CA ASN A 134 18.18 -30.99 -23.88
C ASN A 134 19.48 -31.72 -23.47
N ASP A 135 20.19 -32.32 -24.43
CA ASP A 135 21.46 -33.01 -24.18
C ASP A 135 22.65 -32.04 -24.20
N ILE A 136 22.44 -30.80 -24.65
CA ILE A 136 23.49 -29.80 -24.89
C ILE A 136 23.23 -28.50 -24.11
N ILE A 137 21.97 -28.17 -23.82
CA ILE A 137 21.59 -27.00 -23.01
C ILE A 137 21.49 -27.40 -21.54
N ASP A 138 22.31 -26.73 -20.73
CA ASP A 138 22.18 -26.78 -19.28
C ASP A 138 21.02 -25.88 -18.82
N ASN A 139 19.91 -26.50 -18.43
CA ASN A 139 18.73 -25.79 -17.97
C ASN A 139 18.94 -25.32 -16.51
N THR A 140 19.23 -24.05 -16.34
CA THR A 140 19.29 -23.42 -15.01
C THR A 140 18.00 -22.63 -14.73
N ASN A 141 17.45 -22.72 -13.50
CA ASN A 141 16.21 -22.07 -13.06
C ASN A 141 14.89 -22.60 -13.68
N THR A 142 14.73 -23.91 -13.80
CA THR A 142 13.45 -24.55 -14.19
C THR A 142 12.37 -24.32 -13.11
N SER A 143 11.29 -23.62 -13.47
CA SER A 143 10.14 -23.42 -12.58
C SER A 143 9.02 -24.39 -12.93
N VAL A 144 8.50 -25.12 -11.94
CA VAL A 144 7.32 -25.97 -12.12
C VAL A 144 6.09 -25.08 -12.16
N LEU A 145 5.51 -24.93 -13.35
CA LEU A 145 4.33 -24.11 -13.55
C LEU A 145 3.07 -24.83 -13.02
N PRO A 146 2.10 -24.11 -12.43
CA PRO A 146 0.85 -24.72 -11.98
C PRO A 146 0.09 -25.33 -13.18
N GLY A 147 -0.42 -26.54 -13.02
CA GLY A 147 -1.20 -27.23 -14.06
C GLY A 147 -2.41 -26.42 -14.55
N LEU A 148 -2.73 -26.57 -15.83
CA LEU A 148 -3.97 -26.04 -16.42
C LEU A 148 -5.07 -27.07 -16.21
N ALA A 149 -6.18 -26.67 -15.57
CA ALA A 149 -7.32 -27.56 -15.36
C ALA A 149 -8.03 -27.93 -16.67
N ASN A 150 -8.02 -27.03 -17.67
CA ASN A 150 -8.60 -27.24 -18.99
C ASN A 150 -7.73 -26.59 -20.09
N THR A 151 -6.89 -27.39 -20.73
CA THR A 151 -5.95 -26.93 -21.77
C THR A 151 -6.65 -26.59 -23.09
N GLU A 152 -7.68 -27.35 -23.48
CA GLU A 152 -8.40 -27.15 -24.74
C GLU A 152 -9.11 -25.79 -24.76
N GLN A 153 -9.81 -25.44 -23.68
CA GLN A 153 -10.46 -24.14 -23.55
C GLN A 153 -9.46 -22.98 -23.61
N TYR A 154 -8.29 -23.15 -23.00
CA TYR A 154 -7.24 -22.14 -22.99
C TYR A 154 -6.68 -21.89 -24.41
N GLU A 155 -6.45 -22.96 -25.18
CA GLU A 155 -6.01 -22.87 -26.57
C GLU A 155 -7.06 -22.23 -27.48
N GLU A 156 -8.34 -22.58 -27.28
CA GLU A 156 -9.45 -21.98 -28.00
C GLU A 156 -9.59 -20.48 -27.70
N ASN A 157 -9.59 -20.11 -26.41
CA ASN A 157 -9.63 -18.71 -25.98
C ASN A 157 -8.49 -17.89 -26.59
N PHE A 158 -7.26 -18.42 -26.57
CA PHE A 158 -6.09 -17.76 -27.16
C PHE A 158 -6.28 -17.50 -28.66
N ARG A 159 -6.73 -18.51 -29.41
CA ARG A 159 -6.94 -18.41 -30.87
C ARG A 159 -8.05 -17.42 -31.20
N THR A 160 -9.14 -17.42 -30.44
CA THR A 160 -10.27 -16.50 -30.61
C THR A 160 -9.85 -15.06 -30.32
N LEU A 161 -9.11 -14.81 -29.24
CA LEU A 161 -8.59 -13.49 -28.90
C LEU A 161 -7.57 -12.99 -29.94
N LEU A 162 -6.67 -13.85 -30.40
CA LEU A 162 -5.70 -13.51 -31.45
C LEU A 162 -6.42 -13.11 -32.75
N LYS A 163 -7.46 -13.87 -33.14
CA LYS A 163 -8.29 -13.55 -34.32
C LYS A 163 -8.97 -12.19 -34.14
N ALA A 164 -9.58 -11.93 -32.98
CA ALA A 164 -10.24 -10.66 -32.69
C ALA A 164 -9.28 -9.46 -32.76
N ILE A 165 -8.05 -9.62 -32.29
CA ILE A 165 -7.00 -8.58 -32.35
C ILE A 165 -6.58 -8.31 -33.81
N ILE A 166 -6.38 -9.36 -34.61
CA ILE A 166 -5.97 -9.24 -36.02
C ILE A 166 -7.08 -8.59 -36.86
N GLU A 167 -8.34 -8.95 -36.59
CA GLU A 167 -9.51 -8.44 -37.32
C GLU A 167 -10.05 -7.12 -36.75
N GLU A 168 -9.47 -6.61 -35.66
CA GLU A 168 -9.90 -5.42 -34.92
C GLU A 168 -11.39 -5.43 -34.52
N LYS A 169 -11.89 -6.59 -34.07
CA LYS A 169 -13.30 -6.79 -33.70
C LYS A 169 -13.51 -6.83 -32.19
N PRO A 170 -14.61 -6.26 -31.67
CA PRO A 170 -14.97 -6.39 -30.28
C PRO A 170 -15.38 -7.82 -29.93
N ILE A 171 -15.16 -8.19 -28.68
CA ILE A 171 -15.55 -9.47 -28.10
C ILE A 171 -16.63 -9.27 -27.04
N LYS A 172 -17.47 -10.29 -26.89
CA LYS A 172 -18.25 -10.54 -25.68
C LYS A 172 -17.54 -11.62 -24.87
N TYR A 173 -17.44 -11.45 -23.55
CA TYR A 173 -16.74 -12.41 -22.70
C TYR A 173 -17.30 -12.46 -21.28
N CYS A 174 -16.97 -13.55 -20.59
CA CYS A 174 -17.10 -13.70 -19.15
C CYS A 174 -15.71 -13.78 -18.50
N ASN A 175 -15.54 -13.30 -17.28
CA ASN A 175 -14.27 -13.41 -16.53
C ASN A 175 -14.51 -13.56 -15.02
N ASN A 176 -13.66 -14.31 -14.34
CA ASN A 176 -13.63 -14.38 -12.88
C ASN A 176 -12.47 -13.53 -12.34
N ASP A 177 -12.72 -12.65 -11.36
CA ASP A 177 -11.64 -11.95 -10.66
C ASP A 177 -10.93 -12.82 -9.62
N ARG A 178 -9.91 -12.26 -8.96
CA ARG A 178 -9.11 -12.96 -7.94
C ARG A 178 -9.88 -13.29 -6.66
N LEU A 179 -11.03 -12.65 -6.44
CA LEU A 179 -11.92 -12.89 -5.30
C LEU A 179 -13.03 -13.90 -5.65
N GLY A 180 -13.07 -14.39 -6.89
CA GLY A 180 -14.05 -15.36 -7.37
C GLY A 180 -15.34 -14.74 -7.93
N ASN A 181 -15.40 -13.41 -8.08
CA ASN A 181 -16.58 -12.76 -8.65
C ASN A 181 -16.61 -12.97 -10.16
N LYS A 182 -17.77 -13.40 -10.68
CA LYS A 182 -18.00 -13.67 -12.10
C LYS A 182 -18.63 -12.47 -12.80
N TYR A 183 -17.96 -11.93 -13.80
CA TYR A 183 -18.44 -10.86 -14.66
C TYR A 183 -18.82 -11.46 -16.01
N CYS A 184 -20.12 -11.58 -16.28
CA CYS A 184 -20.64 -12.11 -17.55
C CYS A 184 -21.09 -11.00 -18.49
N ASP A 185 -21.23 -11.35 -19.77
CA ASP A 185 -21.78 -10.49 -20.83
C ASP A 185 -21.05 -9.15 -21.01
N ARG A 186 -19.75 -9.12 -20.74
CA ARG A 186 -18.91 -7.92 -20.88
C ARG A 186 -18.46 -7.74 -22.31
N HIS A 187 -18.35 -6.49 -22.73
CA HIS A 187 -17.90 -6.10 -24.05
C HIS A 187 -16.55 -5.39 -23.96
N ALA A 188 -15.61 -5.84 -24.78
CA ALA A 188 -14.31 -5.19 -24.87
C ALA A 188 -13.70 -5.28 -26.26
N LEU A 189 -12.83 -4.34 -26.59
CA LEU A 189 -11.94 -4.41 -27.74
C LEU A 189 -10.60 -5.00 -27.28
N PRO A 190 -10.18 -6.18 -27.75
CA PRO A 190 -8.88 -6.72 -27.41
C PRO A 190 -7.76 -5.99 -28.17
N ILE A 191 -6.69 -5.65 -27.46
CA ILE A 191 -5.62 -4.77 -27.94
C ILE A 191 -4.33 -5.54 -28.22
N ARG A 192 -3.88 -6.39 -27.30
CA ARG A 192 -2.68 -7.23 -27.46
C ARG A 192 -2.67 -8.42 -26.50
N LEU A 193 -1.86 -9.43 -26.83
CA LEU A 193 -1.57 -10.59 -25.98
C LEU A 193 -0.19 -10.44 -25.35
N GLU A 194 -0.06 -10.85 -24.10
CA GLU A 194 1.16 -10.70 -23.30
C GLU A 194 1.51 -12.03 -22.63
N TYR A 195 2.79 -12.42 -22.63
CA TYR A 195 3.26 -13.66 -21.99
C TYR A 195 3.92 -13.37 -20.65
N SER A 196 3.46 -14.02 -19.58
CA SER A 196 4.08 -13.89 -18.26
C SER A 196 5.03 -15.04 -17.99
N ILE A 197 6.33 -14.74 -17.88
CA ILE A 197 7.38 -15.73 -17.58
C ILE A 197 7.20 -16.35 -16.18
N LYS A 198 6.61 -15.59 -15.24
CA LYS A 198 6.43 -16.00 -13.84
C LYS A 198 5.50 -17.22 -13.68
N ASP A 199 4.36 -17.20 -14.37
CA ASP A 199 3.35 -18.25 -14.31
C ASP A 199 3.25 -19.06 -15.61
N GLY A 200 4.03 -18.67 -16.62
CA GLY A 200 4.12 -19.28 -17.94
C GLY A 200 2.83 -19.22 -18.75
N ARG A 201 1.99 -18.20 -18.52
CA ARG A 201 0.66 -18.06 -19.14
C ARG A 201 0.51 -16.76 -19.93
N PHE A 202 -0.42 -16.77 -20.87
CA PHE A 202 -0.82 -15.61 -21.65
C PHE A 202 -1.92 -14.81 -20.95
N ARG A 203 -1.83 -13.48 -21.08
CA ARG A 203 -2.81 -12.49 -20.68
C ARG A 203 -3.27 -11.71 -21.91
N VAL A 204 -4.42 -11.07 -21.81
CA VAL A 204 -4.93 -10.18 -22.83
C VAL A 204 -5.20 -8.80 -22.24
N SER A 205 -4.72 -7.78 -22.94
CA SER A 205 -5.02 -6.38 -22.68
C SER A 205 -6.25 -5.99 -23.50
N LEU A 206 -7.29 -5.49 -22.83
CA LEU A 206 -8.59 -5.18 -23.40
C LEU A 206 -8.98 -3.73 -23.08
N TYR A 207 -9.75 -3.10 -23.95
CA TYR A 207 -10.46 -1.86 -23.66
C TYR A 207 -11.94 -2.18 -23.42
N SER A 208 -12.40 -2.06 -22.18
CA SER A 208 -13.81 -2.28 -21.83
C SER A 208 -14.67 -1.21 -22.48
N LEU A 209 -15.60 -1.66 -23.33
CA LEU A 209 -16.61 -0.80 -23.96
C LEU A 209 -17.74 -0.46 -22.99
N ASP A 210 -17.94 -1.28 -21.95
CA ASP A 210 -18.95 -1.04 -20.93
C ASP A 210 -18.50 0.06 -19.93
N GLU A 211 -17.21 0.08 -19.59
CA GLU A 211 -16.67 0.94 -18.53
C GLU A 211 -15.76 2.07 -19.06
N ASN A 212 -15.55 2.15 -20.37
CA ASN A 212 -14.65 3.12 -21.01
C ASN A 212 -13.26 3.18 -20.37
N ARG A 213 -12.67 2.01 -20.09
CA ARG A 213 -11.33 1.89 -19.50
C ARG A 213 -10.60 0.65 -19.98
N SER A 214 -9.28 0.68 -19.87
CA SER A 214 -8.46 -0.50 -20.15
C SER A 214 -8.40 -1.44 -18.95
N ILE A 215 -8.36 -2.73 -19.25
CA ILE A 215 -8.31 -3.84 -18.31
C ILE A 215 -7.34 -4.91 -18.82
N MET A 216 -6.75 -5.67 -17.91
CA MET A 216 -5.96 -6.84 -18.23
C MET A 216 -6.62 -8.08 -17.63
N ALA A 217 -6.77 -9.13 -18.43
CA ALA A 217 -7.39 -10.38 -18.00
C ALA A 217 -6.46 -11.58 -18.26
N ASN A 218 -6.51 -12.56 -17.38
CA ASN A 218 -5.86 -13.84 -17.62
C ASN A 218 -6.71 -14.67 -18.59
N ILE A 219 -6.11 -15.20 -19.66
CA ILE A 219 -6.88 -15.94 -20.68
C ILE A 219 -7.54 -17.19 -20.09
N PHE A 220 -6.90 -17.82 -19.09
CA PHE A 220 -7.45 -19.01 -18.44
C PHE A 220 -8.63 -18.72 -17.51
N SER A 221 -8.84 -17.47 -17.08
CA SER A 221 -9.98 -17.07 -16.25
C SER A 221 -11.18 -16.58 -17.07
N MET A 222 -11.01 -16.47 -18.39
CA MET A 222 -12.05 -16.03 -19.31
C MET A 222 -12.86 -17.23 -19.83
N THR A 223 -14.17 -17.05 -19.96
CA THR A 223 -15.09 -18.02 -20.58
C THR A 223 -16.02 -17.33 -21.56
N ASP A 224 -16.72 -18.09 -22.40
CA ASP A 224 -17.78 -17.60 -23.29
C ASP A 224 -17.31 -16.46 -24.21
N ILE A 225 -16.10 -16.57 -24.77
CA ILE A 225 -15.51 -15.56 -25.64
C ILE A 225 -16.11 -15.67 -27.04
N GLU A 226 -16.81 -14.64 -27.48
CA GLU A 226 -17.46 -14.56 -28.79
C GLU A 226 -17.05 -13.27 -29.52
N ILE A 227 -16.59 -13.39 -30.77
CA ILE A 227 -16.32 -12.23 -31.63
C ILE A 227 -17.66 -11.68 -32.13
N LYS A 228 -17.91 -10.37 -31.93
CA LYS A 228 -19.14 -9.73 -32.40
C LYS A 228 -18.97 -9.25 -33.85
N GLU A 229 -19.42 -10.07 -34.79
CA GLU A 229 -19.35 -9.82 -36.24
C GLU A 229 -20.21 -8.62 -36.71
N ASP A 230 -21.35 -8.36 -36.04
CA ASP A 230 -22.35 -7.35 -36.46
C ASP A 230 -22.14 -5.95 -35.87
N ARG A 231 -21.06 -5.71 -35.11
CA ARG A 231 -20.72 -4.39 -34.56
C ARG A 231 -19.30 -4.00 -34.97
N LYS A 232 -19.16 -2.96 -35.79
CA LYS A 232 -17.91 -2.18 -35.79
C LYS A 232 -17.84 -1.42 -34.48
N ALA A 233 -16.75 -1.56 -33.74
CA ALA A 233 -16.51 -0.70 -32.58
C ALA A 233 -16.45 0.76 -33.08
N GLU A 234 -17.13 1.67 -32.37
CA GLU A 234 -17.08 3.11 -32.69
C GLU A 234 -15.68 3.70 -32.51
N ILE A 235 -14.82 3.00 -31.76
CA ILE A 235 -13.45 3.37 -31.47
C ILE A 235 -12.50 2.33 -32.08
N ASN A 236 -11.50 2.78 -32.83
CA ASN A 236 -10.50 1.87 -33.42
C ASN A 236 -9.33 1.63 -32.45
N ARG A 237 -8.54 0.58 -32.71
CA ARG A 237 -7.39 0.19 -31.87
C ARG A 237 -6.39 1.34 -31.68
N ASN A 238 -6.14 2.13 -32.73
CA ASN A 238 -5.18 3.23 -32.69
C ASN A 238 -5.67 4.40 -31.83
N GLU A 239 -6.96 4.71 -31.85
CA GLU A 239 -7.58 5.72 -30.99
C GLU A 239 -7.54 5.30 -29.52
N VAL A 240 -7.79 4.02 -29.23
CA VAL A 240 -7.64 3.47 -27.87
C VAL A 240 -6.18 3.58 -27.40
N ILE A 241 -5.22 3.21 -28.25
CA ILE A 241 -3.79 3.35 -27.94
C ILE A 241 -3.43 4.82 -27.68
N LYS A 242 -3.95 5.74 -28.49
CA LYS A 242 -3.72 7.18 -28.31
C LYS A 242 -4.31 7.71 -27.00
N LEU A 243 -5.55 7.35 -26.68
CA LEU A 243 -6.21 7.72 -25.41
C LEU A 243 -5.47 7.14 -24.20
N LEU A 244 -4.96 5.91 -24.31
CA LEU A 244 -4.13 5.29 -23.27
C LEU A 244 -2.82 6.04 -23.09
N HIS A 245 -2.18 6.40 -24.19
CA HIS A 245 -0.93 7.13 -24.16
C HIS A 245 -1.10 8.53 -23.53
N GLU A 246 -2.19 9.23 -23.85
CA GLU A 246 -2.48 10.57 -23.32
C GLU A 246 -2.83 10.55 -21.82
N ASN A 247 -3.57 9.54 -21.35
CA ASN A 247 -4.16 9.55 -20.00
C ASN A 247 -3.44 8.67 -18.98
N ARG A 248 -2.72 7.64 -19.43
CA ARG A 248 -2.21 6.56 -18.57
C ARG A 248 -0.75 6.21 -18.80
N TYR A 249 -0.09 6.81 -19.79
CA TYR A 249 1.36 6.67 -19.96
C TYR A 249 2.11 7.47 -18.90
N SER A 250 3.16 6.89 -18.36
CA SER A 250 3.95 7.58 -17.34
C SER A 250 4.62 8.80 -17.94
N LYS A 251 4.41 9.96 -17.30
CA LYS A 251 5.13 11.20 -17.62
C LYS A 251 6.56 11.17 -17.08
N ASP A 252 6.77 10.44 -15.99
CA ASP A 252 8.06 10.29 -15.31
C ASP A 252 8.54 8.83 -15.42
N PRO A 253 9.62 8.54 -16.16
CA PRO A 253 10.09 7.16 -16.30
C PRO A 253 10.64 6.62 -14.98
N ILE A 254 10.56 5.30 -14.80
CA ILE A 254 11.30 4.61 -13.74
C ILE A 254 12.78 4.62 -14.13
N ILE A 255 13.63 5.20 -13.30
CA ILE A 255 15.08 5.22 -13.52
C ILE A 255 15.70 4.14 -12.63
N LEU A 256 16.33 3.16 -13.27
CA LEU A 256 17.07 2.07 -12.66
C LEU A 256 18.57 2.31 -12.80
N GLU A 257 19.30 2.07 -11.73
CA GLU A 257 20.76 1.92 -11.73
C GLU A 257 21.05 0.42 -11.61
N VAL A 258 21.67 -0.16 -12.64
CA VAL A 258 21.96 -1.59 -12.76
C VAL A 258 23.47 -1.79 -12.62
N THR A 259 23.89 -2.59 -11.66
CA THR A 259 25.29 -3.02 -11.51
C THR A 259 25.43 -4.41 -12.13
N ASP A 260 26.25 -4.54 -13.17
CA ASP A 260 26.37 -5.78 -13.93
C ASP A 260 27.20 -6.84 -13.20
N LYS A 261 26.54 -7.52 -12.25
CA LYS A 261 27.05 -8.69 -11.54
C LYS A 261 26.06 -9.83 -11.71
N LYS A 262 26.57 -11.05 -11.94
CA LYS A 262 25.77 -12.24 -12.27
C LYS A 262 24.83 -12.00 -13.45
N ALA A 263 25.30 -11.38 -14.53
CA ALA A 263 24.53 -11.04 -15.72
C ALA A 263 23.26 -10.20 -15.40
N ALA A 264 23.34 -9.32 -14.41
CA ALA A 264 22.21 -8.48 -14.02
C ALA A 264 21.81 -7.50 -15.11
N MET A 265 22.77 -7.03 -15.92
CA MET A 265 22.46 -6.22 -17.10
C MET A 265 21.57 -7.02 -18.06
N GLU A 266 22.00 -8.20 -18.48
CA GLU A 266 21.23 -9.05 -19.41
C GLU A 266 19.85 -9.40 -18.84
N ARG A 267 19.76 -9.84 -17.58
CA ARG A 267 18.47 -10.12 -16.94
C ARG A 267 17.55 -8.91 -16.89
N CYS A 268 18.10 -7.72 -16.60
CA CYS A 268 17.33 -6.48 -16.55
C CYS A 268 16.81 -6.11 -17.95
N PHE A 269 17.66 -6.20 -18.97
CA PHE A 269 17.28 -5.93 -20.35
C PHE A 269 16.24 -6.93 -20.86
N MET A 270 16.35 -8.21 -20.50
CA MET A 270 15.33 -9.20 -20.87
C MET A 270 14.02 -9.01 -20.11
N SER A 271 14.06 -8.60 -18.84
CA SER A 271 12.86 -8.48 -18.01
C SER A 271 11.93 -7.34 -18.44
N PHE A 272 12.49 -6.34 -19.13
CA PHE A 272 11.80 -5.13 -19.57
C PHE A 272 11.96 -4.92 -21.08
N SER A 273 12.06 -5.98 -21.88
CA SER A 273 12.15 -5.86 -23.35
C SER A 273 10.86 -5.38 -23.99
N GLU A 274 9.74 -5.51 -23.29
CA GLU A 274 8.44 -5.08 -23.76
C GLU A 274 8.11 -3.59 -23.52
N LEU A 275 8.91 -2.90 -22.69
CA LEU A 275 8.69 -1.50 -22.30
C LEU A 275 9.59 -0.59 -23.10
N GLU A 276 9.09 0.58 -23.51
CA GLU A 276 9.95 1.62 -24.08
C GLU A 276 11.01 2.02 -23.05
N ARG A 277 12.28 1.93 -23.43
CA ARG A 277 13.40 2.23 -22.54
C ARG A 277 14.56 2.94 -23.21
N TYR A 278 15.36 3.58 -22.36
CA TYR A 278 16.66 4.12 -22.72
C TYR A 278 17.71 3.61 -21.76
N SER A 279 18.86 3.17 -22.26
CA SER A 279 19.96 2.73 -21.41
C SER A 279 21.26 3.43 -21.77
N ARG A 280 22.10 3.68 -20.76
CA ARG A 280 23.46 4.19 -20.95
C ARG A 280 24.42 3.61 -19.92
N CYS A 281 25.65 3.38 -20.35
CA CYS A 281 26.75 3.08 -19.43
C CYS A 281 27.13 4.36 -18.68
N ILE A 282 27.12 4.31 -17.35
CA ILE A 282 27.46 5.46 -16.48
C ILE A 282 28.85 5.29 -15.86
N GLU A 283 29.24 4.06 -15.56
CA GLU A 283 30.57 3.69 -15.06
C GLU A 283 30.90 2.27 -15.54
N LYS A 284 32.13 1.82 -15.37
CA LYS A 284 32.50 0.42 -15.66
C LYS A 284 31.58 -0.53 -14.87
N ASP A 285 30.92 -1.43 -15.60
CA ASP A 285 29.96 -2.41 -15.06
C ASP A 285 28.73 -1.79 -14.37
N LYS A 286 28.38 -0.52 -14.68
CA LYS A 286 27.14 0.13 -14.23
C LYS A 286 26.39 0.83 -15.36
N TYR A 287 25.07 0.64 -15.35
CA TYR A 287 24.17 1.13 -16.38
C TYR A 287 23.00 1.89 -15.75
N GLU A 288 22.60 2.99 -16.37
CA GLU A 288 21.33 3.64 -16.09
C GLU A 288 20.31 3.16 -17.13
N MET A 289 19.12 2.75 -16.70
CA MET A 289 18.00 2.37 -17.56
C MET A 289 16.77 3.17 -17.18
N LYS A 290 16.14 3.83 -18.16
CA LYS A 290 14.87 4.54 -18.00
C LYS A 290 13.78 3.70 -18.61
N LEU A 291 12.73 3.40 -17.85
CA LEU A 291 11.57 2.63 -18.30
C LEU A 291 10.35 3.55 -18.40
N PHE A 292 9.75 3.60 -19.57
CA PHE A 292 8.46 4.22 -19.82
C PHE A 292 7.40 3.12 -19.84
N TYR A 293 6.29 3.39 -19.16
CA TYR A 293 5.31 2.37 -18.85
C TYR A 293 3.92 2.96 -18.74
N TYR A 294 2.90 2.12 -18.91
CA TYR A 294 1.54 2.54 -18.56
C TYR A 294 1.31 2.35 -17.07
N THR A 295 0.72 3.34 -16.40
CA THR A 295 0.47 3.37 -14.95
C THR A 295 -0.29 2.15 -14.41
N PHE A 296 -1.06 1.42 -15.24
CA PHE A 296 -1.72 0.18 -14.83
C PHE A 296 -0.79 -1.05 -14.80
N GLU A 297 0.40 -0.97 -15.42
CA GLU A 297 1.44 -2.01 -15.43
C GLU A 297 2.43 -1.87 -14.27
N GLU A 298 2.39 -0.74 -13.56
CA GLU A 298 3.33 -0.34 -12.49
C GLU A 298 3.63 -1.47 -11.51
N ASP A 299 2.55 -2.13 -11.11
CA ASP A 299 2.54 -3.14 -10.08
C ASP A 299 3.26 -4.43 -10.51
N GLU A 300 3.24 -4.75 -11.82
CA GLU A 300 4.00 -5.82 -12.44
C GLU A 300 5.47 -5.45 -12.62
N ILE A 301 5.75 -4.21 -13.01
CA ILE A 301 7.11 -3.69 -13.16
C ILE A 301 7.84 -3.74 -11.83
N ILE A 302 7.21 -3.33 -10.73
CA ILE A 302 7.75 -3.44 -9.37
C ILE A 302 8.14 -4.88 -9.03
N ARG A 303 7.29 -5.86 -9.37
CA ARG A 303 7.58 -7.28 -9.13
C ARG A 303 8.79 -7.76 -9.93
N LYS A 304 8.91 -7.34 -11.20
CA LYS A 304 10.06 -7.64 -12.04
C LYS A 304 11.35 -7.03 -11.48
N ILE A 305 11.30 -5.78 -11.01
CA ILE A 305 12.44 -5.11 -10.35
C ILE A 305 12.90 -5.90 -9.11
N LEU A 306 11.96 -6.33 -8.26
CA LEU A 306 12.28 -7.13 -7.06
C LEU A 306 12.96 -8.46 -7.43
N ALA A 307 12.54 -9.11 -8.51
CA ALA A 307 13.14 -10.38 -8.97
C ALA A 307 14.60 -10.23 -9.44
N LEU A 308 15.03 -9.02 -9.82
CA LEU A 308 16.41 -8.74 -10.22
C LEU A 308 17.35 -8.65 -9.01
N GLY A 309 16.81 -8.55 -7.80
CA GLY A 309 17.54 -8.59 -6.54
C GLY A 309 18.44 -7.37 -6.32
N PRO A 310 19.55 -7.51 -5.58
CA PRO A 310 20.36 -6.39 -5.10
C PRO A 310 21.19 -5.69 -6.19
N TYR A 311 21.13 -6.19 -7.43
CA TYR A 311 21.91 -5.65 -8.56
C TYR A 311 21.21 -4.48 -9.25
N VAL A 312 19.97 -4.19 -8.89
CA VAL A 312 19.15 -3.12 -9.46
C VAL A 312 18.68 -2.19 -8.35
N LYS A 313 18.84 -0.90 -8.57
CA LYS A 313 18.44 0.17 -7.64
C LYS A 313 17.50 1.13 -8.35
N VAL A 314 16.33 1.37 -7.74
CA VAL A 314 15.39 2.39 -8.25
C VAL A 314 15.81 3.76 -7.77
N VAL A 315 16.11 4.64 -8.71
CA VAL A 315 16.51 6.03 -8.49
C VAL A 315 15.27 6.94 -8.43
N SER A 316 14.32 6.76 -9.36
CA SER A 316 13.06 7.51 -9.43
C SER A 316 11.98 6.68 -10.15
N PRO A 317 10.69 7.03 -10.04
CA PRO A 317 10.12 8.03 -9.12
C PRO A 317 10.04 7.54 -7.66
N GLN A 318 9.91 8.48 -6.72
CA GLN A 318 9.99 8.20 -5.27
C GLN A 318 8.89 7.24 -4.79
N GLY A 319 7.68 7.30 -5.36
CA GLY A 319 6.59 6.38 -5.00
C GLY A 319 6.92 4.91 -5.27
N ILE A 320 7.53 4.60 -6.43
CA ILE A 320 7.95 3.24 -6.80
C ILE A 320 9.01 2.71 -5.83
N LYS A 321 9.95 3.59 -5.46
CA LYS A 321 11.01 3.26 -4.51
C LYS A 321 10.45 2.90 -3.14
N GLU A 322 9.47 3.65 -2.64
CA GLU A 322 8.80 3.38 -1.36
C GLU A 322 8.03 2.07 -1.36
N GLU A 323 7.35 1.75 -2.47
CA GLU A 323 6.62 0.49 -2.63
C GLU A 323 7.55 -0.73 -2.65
N ILE A 324 8.70 -0.64 -3.33
CA ILE A 324 9.73 -1.69 -3.34
C ILE A 324 10.31 -1.92 -1.94
N ILE A 325 10.64 -0.84 -1.23
CA ILE A 325 11.17 -0.92 0.15
C ILE A 325 10.17 -1.63 1.06
N THR A 326 8.89 -1.28 0.95
CA THR A 326 7.81 -1.87 1.74
C THR A 326 7.71 -3.38 1.50
N ARG A 327 7.79 -3.84 0.24
CA ARG A 327 7.74 -5.27 -0.11
C ARG A 327 8.95 -6.06 0.36
N ILE A 328 10.16 -5.48 0.33
CA ILE A 328 11.39 -6.13 0.81
C ILE A 328 11.36 -6.30 2.34
N ARG A 329 10.92 -5.28 3.08
CA ARG A 329 10.77 -5.35 4.54
C ARG A 329 9.85 -6.50 4.94
N ARG A 330 8.68 -6.57 4.31
CA ARG A 330 7.72 -7.66 4.48
C ARG A 330 8.31 -9.07 4.24
N ALA A 331 9.19 -9.20 3.24
CA ALA A 331 9.82 -10.49 2.93
C ALA A 331 10.92 -10.88 3.94
N LEU A 332 11.62 -9.90 4.53
CA LEU A 332 12.64 -10.13 5.56
C LEU A 332 12.00 -10.49 6.91
N GLU A 333 10.84 -9.92 7.22
CA GLU A 333 10.08 -10.18 8.44
C GLU A 333 9.54 -11.61 8.54
N LEU A 334 9.22 -12.23 7.40
CA LEU A 334 8.71 -13.60 7.35
C LEU A 334 9.75 -14.70 7.66
N ASN A 335 11.05 -14.37 7.65
CA ASN A 335 12.14 -15.34 7.81
C ASN A 335 12.77 -15.38 9.23
N GLY A 336 12.23 -14.63 10.20
CA GLY A 336 12.95 -14.34 11.46
C GLY A 336 12.25 -14.67 12.79
N CYS A 337 11.14 -15.42 12.82
CA CYS A 337 10.43 -15.69 14.07
C CYS A 337 10.68 -17.11 14.61
N ASP A 338 11.41 -17.20 15.72
CA ASP A 338 11.40 -18.38 16.60
C ASP A 338 10.12 -18.35 17.44
N ILE A 339 9.29 -19.38 17.33
CA ILE A 339 8.09 -19.57 18.17
C ILE A 339 8.49 -20.52 19.30
N LEU A 340 8.48 -20.03 20.54
CA LEU A 340 8.64 -20.87 21.73
C LEU A 340 7.26 -21.07 22.37
N GLU A 341 6.82 -22.32 22.48
CA GLU A 341 5.66 -22.71 23.28
C GLU A 341 6.15 -23.21 24.65
N GLU A 342 5.86 -22.49 25.72
CA GLU A 342 6.00 -23.00 27.10
C GLU A 342 4.61 -23.19 27.72
N ASP A 343 4.36 -24.42 28.20
CA ASP A 343 3.30 -24.79 29.16
C ASP A 343 1.91 -24.19 28.95
N GLY A 344 1.31 -24.42 27.78
CA GLY A 344 -0.10 -24.09 27.52
C GLY A 344 -0.41 -22.58 27.50
N LYS A 345 0.63 -21.73 27.50
CA LYS A 345 0.53 -20.27 27.42
C LYS A 345 0.75 -19.83 25.97
N LYS A 346 -0.23 -19.12 25.40
CA LYS A 346 -0.09 -18.49 24.07
C LYS A 346 0.65 -17.15 24.20
N MET A 347 1.97 -17.22 24.37
CA MET A 347 2.85 -16.05 24.38
C MET A 347 3.93 -16.23 23.32
N ILE A 348 4.12 -15.22 22.48
CA ILE A 348 5.20 -15.16 21.47
C ILE A 348 6.22 -14.12 21.93
N GLU A 349 7.50 -14.44 21.81
CA GLU A 349 8.57 -13.46 21.98
C GLU A 349 9.08 -12.98 20.63
N ILE A 350 9.07 -11.65 20.42
CA ILE A 350 9.65 -11.02 19.23
C ILE A 350 10.96 -10.38 19.62
N LYS A 351 12.06 -10.91 19.08
CA LYS A 351 13.42 -10.48 19.40
C LYS A 351 13.97 -9.50 18.38
N GLY A 352 14.36 -8.32 18.83
CA GLY A 352 15.13 -7.34 18.06
C GLY A 352 16.60 -7.32 18.45
N LYS A 353 17.34 -6.35 17.91
CA LYS A 353 18.78 -6.17 18.14
C LYS A 353 19.11 -5.77 19.58
N HIS A 354 18.28 -4.97 20.23
CA HIS A 354 18.57 -4.38 21.54
C HIS A 354 17.59 -4.83 22.64
N ASN A 355 16.44 -5.39 22.30
CA ASN A 355 15.45 -5.87 23.27
C ASN A 355 14.54 -6.99 22.69
N THR A 356 13.71 -7.59 23.54
CA THR A 356 12.66 -8.56 23.19
C THR A 356 11.30 -8.03 23.67
N ALA A 357 10.27 -8.18 22.84
CA ALA A 357 8.89 -7.88 23.20
C ALA A 357 8.09 -9.16 23.44
N ARG A 358 7.26 -9.16 24.48
CA ARG A 358 6.31 -10.25 24.77
C ARG A 358 4.96 -9.95 24.13
N VAL A 359 4.39 -10.93 23.44
CA VAL A 359 3.17 -10.77 22.66
C VAL A 359 2.16 -11.81 23.10
N PHE A 360 1.00 -11.36 23.56
CA PHE A 360 0.00 -12.22 24.20
C PHE A 360 -1.08 -12.73 23.23
N THR A 361 -0.68 -13.05 22.00
CA THR A 361 -1.55 -13.66 20.98
C THR A 361 -0.75 -14.61 20.10
N ASP A 362 -1.38 -15.68 19.64
CA ASP A 362 -0.83 -16.65 18.68
C ASP A 362 -1.05 -16.23 17.22
N LYS A 363 -1.88 -15.22 16.97
CA LYS A 363 -2.19 -14.70 15.63
C LYS A 363 -1.61 -13.32 15.43
N LEU A 364 -0.56 -13.24 14.61
CA LEU A 364 0.10 -11.98 14.26
C LEU A 364 0.12 -11.74 12.76
N GLU A 365 -0.17 -10.51 12.38
CA GLU A 365 0.02 -10.02 11.02
C GLU A 365 1.51 -9.72 10.80
N PRO A 366 2.07 -9.99 9.60
CA PRO A 366 3.47 -9.66 9.29
C PRO A 366 3.82 -8.20 9.59
N GLU A 367 2.90 -7.27 9.32
CA GLU A 367 3.07 -5.85 9.58
C GLU A 367 3.20 -5.52 11.08
N VAL A 368 2.56 -6.28 11.96
CA VAL A 368 2.70 -6.14 13.43
C VAL A 368 4.10 -6.57 13.84
N ILE A 369 4.56 -7.72 13.34
CA ILE A 369 5.90 -8.26 13.63
C ILE A 369 6.96 -7.25 13.21
N SER A 370 6.85 -6.67 12.01
CA SER A 370 7.71 -5.60 11.50
C SER A 370 7.91 -4.46 12.49
N GLN A 371 6.79 -3.89 12.95
CA GLN A 371 6.79 -2.70 13.79
C GLN A 371 7.38 -3.00 15.18
N VAL A 372 7.10 -4.18 15.72
CA VAL A 372 7.67 -4.62 17.00
C VAL A 372 9.18 -4.86 16.87
N ILE A 373 9.65 -5.49 15.79
CA ILE A 373 11.08 -5.68 15.52
C ILE A 373 11.80 -4.33 15.37
N GLU A 374 11.27 -3.42 14.55
CA GLU A 374 11.87 -2.10 14.34
C GLU A 374 12.00 -1.32 15.66
N LEU A 375 11.00 -1.42 16.54
CA LEU A 375 11.07 -0.85 17.88
C LEU A 375 12.14 -1.53 18.74
N CYS A 376 12.18 -2.86 18.77
CA CYS A 376 13.16 -3.64 19.54
C CYS A 376 14.60 -3.52 19.00
N ASN A 377 14.77 -3.03 17.77
CA ASN A 377 16.05 -2.68 17.17
C ASN A 377 16.60 -1.33 17.63
N GLN A 378 15.84 -0.54 18.40
CA GLN A 378 16.32 0.74 18.89
C GLN A 378 17.04 0.58 20.23
N GLU A 379 18.20 1.22 20.35
CA GLU A 379 19.01 1.16 21.57
C GLU A 379 18.28 1.73 22.81
N PHE A 380 17.41 2.73 22.62
CA PHE A 380 16.67 3.32 23.74
C PHE A 380 15.62 2.39 24.36
N CYS A 381 15.25 1.31 23.68
CA CYS A 381 14.35 0.28 24.21
C CYS A 381 15.09 -0.74 25.07
N LYS A 382 16.42 -0.67 25.18
CA LYS A 382 17.20 -1.61 25.98
C LYS A 382 16.69 -1.61 27.43
N ASP A 383 16.53 -2.81 27.99
CA ASP A 383 16.06 -3.05 29.37
C ASP A 383 14.59 -2.64 29.64
N SER A 384 13.85 -2.11 28.65
CA SER A 384 12.43 -1.81 28.78
C SER A 384 11.59 -3.08 28.77
N ASN A 385 10.58 -3.16 29.65
CA ASN A 385 9.59 -4.23 29.58
C ASN A 385 8.54 -3.92 28.50
N ILE A 386 8.65 -4.55 27.32
CA ILE A 386 7.72 -4.34 26.20
C ILE A 386 6.69 -5.48 26.16
N ALA A 387 5.42 -5.13 26.28
CA ALA A 387 4.30 -6.06 26.19
C ALA A 387 3.30 -5.61 25.13
N ILE A 388 2.89 -6.54 24.26
CA ILE A 388 1.96 -6.34 23.15
C ILE A 388 0.68 -7.13 23.43
N MET A 389 -0.43 -6.41 23.53
CA MET A 389 -1.75 -6.92 23.88
C MET A 389 -2.35 -7.81 22.75
N PRO A 390 -3.31 -8.70 23.06
CA PRO A 390 -3.88 -9.65 22.10
C PRO A 390 -4.65 -9.00 20.94
N ASP A 391 -5.16 -7.79 21.13
CA ASP A 391 -5.89 -6.97 20.15
C ASP A 391 -4.96 -6.21 19.19
N THR A 392 -3.66 -6.53 19.22
CA THR A 392 -2.64 -5.90 18.40
C THR A 392 -2.93 -5.99 16.90
N HIS A 393 -2.60 -4.88 16.23
CA HIS A 393 -2.67 -4.70 14.79
C HIS A 393 -1.76 -3.54 14.38
N ALA A 394 -1.44 -3.45 13.09
CA ALA A 394 -0.54 -2.42 12.59
C ALA A 394 -1.08 -1.00 12.87
N GLY A 395 -0.23 -0.15 13.45
CA GLY A 395 -0.56 1.24 13.78
C GLY A 395 0.33 2.24 13.06
N LYS A 396 0.08 3.54 13.23
CA LYS A 396 1.02 4.56 12.76
C LYS A 396 2.23 4.61 13.69
N GLY A 397 3.42 4.30 13.18
CA GLY A 397 4.71 4.34 13.89
C GLY A 397 4.98 3.17 14.84
N CYS A 398 3.98 2.72 15.58
CA CYS A 398 4.04 1.56 16.47
C CYS A 398 2.68 0.86 16.50
N VAL A 399 2.67 -0.44 16.80
CA VAL A 399 1.48 -1.28 16.86
C VAL A 399 0.47 -0.76 17.87
N ILE A 400 -0.81 -0.96 17.59
CA ILE A 400 -1.87 -0.82 18.59
C ILE A 400 -1.78 -2.02 19.55
N GLY A 401 -2.18 -1.86 20.81
CA GLY A 401 -1.93 -2.86 21.86
C GLY A 401 -0.54 -2.74 22.49
N PHE A 402 0.20 -1.66 22.22
CA PHE A 402 1.56 -1.48 22.75
C PHE A 402 1.54 -1.01 24.21
N THR A 403 2.42 -1.59 25.03
CA THR A 403 2.75 -1.11 26.38
C THR A 403 4.24 -1.19 26.67
N ALA A 404 4.80 -0.15 27.27
CA ALA A 404 6.16 -0.16 27.80
C ALA A 404 6.42 1.01 28.76
N ASP A 405 7.42 0.85 29.62
CA ASP A 405 8.11 1.96 30.27
C ASP A 405 9.41 2.25 29.51
N LEU A 406 9.54 3.47 28.97
CA LEU A 406 10.73 3.95 28.24
C LEU A 406 11.62 4.86 29.11
N GLY A 407 11.40 4.88 30.43
CA GLY A 407 12.16 5.66 31.39
C GLY A 407 12.04 7.16 31.15
N ASP A 408 13.17 7.83 30.96
CA ASP A 408 13.25 9.29 30.78
C ASP A 408 12.84 9.77 29.37
N LYS A 409 12.41 8.87 28.48
CA LYS A 409 12.05 9.16 27.10
C LYS A 409 10.55 9.11 26.90
N VAL A 410 10.08 9.95 25.98
CA VAL A 410 8.70 9.90 25.50
C VAL A 410 8.66 10.04 23.99
N ILE A 411 7.89 9.18 23.33
CA ILE A 411 7.70 9.20 21.87
C ILE A 411 6.24 9.60 21.59
N PRO A 412 5.95 10.88 21.25
CA PRO A 412 4.57 11.35 21.08
C PRO A 412 3.76 10.53 20.08
N ASN A 413 4.40 10.08 18.99
CA ASN A 413 3.76 9.26 17.98
C ASN A 413 3.43 7.82 18.43
N ILE A 414 4.13 7.28 19.44
CA ILE A 414 3.75 5.99 20.04
C ILE A 414 2.49 6.17 20.87
N VAL A 415 2.35 7.23 21.66
CA VAL A 415 1.11 7.48 22.43
C VAL A 415 -0.11 7.59 21.51
N GLY A 416 0.10 8.18 20.33
CA GLY A 416 -0.93 8.31 19.29
C GLY A 416 -1.56 9.71 19.24
N VAL A 417 -2.31 9.96 18.18
CA VAL A 417 -2.87 11.28 17.87
C VAL A 417 -4.14 11.59 18.67
N ASP A 418 -4.86 10.60 19.17
CA ASP A 418 -6.07 10.82 19.98
C ASP A 418 -5.76 10.60 21.47
N ILE A 419 -5.00 11.53 22.03
CA ILE A 419 -4.58 11.52 23.44
C ILE A 419 -5.82 11.49 24.34
N GLY A 420 -5.86 10.58 25.30
CA GLY A 420 -6.98 10.44 26.24
C GLY A 420 -8.24 9.80 25.64
N CYS A 421 -8.16 9.22 24.43
CA CYS A 421 -9.24 8.40 23.89
C CYS A 421 -9.58 7.27 24.86
N GLY A 422 -10.86 7.03 25.06
CA GLY A 422 -11.35 6.10 26.07
C GLY A 422 -12.86 6.07 26.17
N MET A 423 -13.36 5.27 27.10
CA MET A 423 -14.77 5.04 27.37
C MET A 423 -15.17 5.70 28.69
N THR A 424 -16.40 6.20 28.73
CA THR A 424 -17.13 6.50 29.97
C THR A 424 -18.32 5.56 30.02
N THR A 425 -18.42 4.77 31.09
CA THR A 425 -19.45 3.74 31.27
C THR A 425 -20.30 4.11 32.47
N ILE A 426 -21.61 4.23 32.27
CA ILE A 426 -22.57 4.68 33.28
C ILE A 426 -23.61 3.59 33.50
N GLU A 427 -23.78 3.16 34.74
CA GLU A 427 -24.77 2.16 35.12
C GLU A 427 -26.10 2.84 35.42
N LEU A 428 -27.11 2.63 34.57
CA LEU A 428 -28.42 3.26 34.68
C LEU A 428 -29.42 2.42 35.49
N GLY A 429 -29.07 1.15 35.75
CA GLY A 429 -29.95 0.17 36.38
C GLY A 429 -31.07 -0.30 35.45
N LYS A 430 -32.14 -0.83 36.02
CA LYS A 430 -33.30 -1.33 35.25
C LYS A 430 -34.19 -0.17 34.82
N LEU A 431 -34.08 0.21 33.55
CA LEU A 431 -34.88 1.25 32.93
C LEU A 431 -35.44 0.76 31.59
N ASP A 432 -36.67 1.16 31.30
CA ASP A 432 -37.25 1.04 29.96
C ASP A 432 -37.00 2.34 29.21
N ILE A 433 -36.21 2.29 28.14
CA ILE A 433 -35.79 3.45 27.36
C ILE A 433 -36.33 3.32 25.94
N ASN A 434 -37.07 4.33 25.49
CA ASN A 434 -37.47 4.42 24.10
C ASN A 434 -36.25 4.72 23.21
N LEU A 435 -35.82 3.71 22.44
CA LEU A 435 -34.62 3.77 21.62
C LEU A 435 -34.71 4.78 20.46
N ASP A 436 -35.92 5.04 19.97
CA ASP A 436 -36.18 6.03 18.91
C ASP A 436 -36.04 7.46 19.45
N GLU A 437 -36.58 7.71 20.65
CA GLU A 437 -36.38 8.98 21.36
C GLU A 437 -34.91 9.20 21.68
N LEU A 438 -34.20 8.15 22.14
CA LEU A 438 -32.76 8.20 22.39
C LEU A 438 -31.99 8.59 21.12
N ASP A 439 -32.28 7.98 19.97
CA ASP A 439 -31.61 8.32 18.70
C ASP A 439 -31.81 9.80 18.33
N HIS A 440 -33.04 10.27 18.46
CA HIS A 440 -33.37 11.68 18.25
C HIS A 440 -32.62 12.61 19.22
N VAL A 441 -32.51 12.25 20.49
CA VAL A 441 -31.76 13.02 21.49
C VAL A 441 -30.27 13.05 21.14
N VAL A 442 -29.67 11.90 20.83
CA VAL A 442 -28.24 11.79 20.49
C VAL A 442 -27.95 12.65 19.26
N ARG A 443 -28.66 12.44 18.15
CA ARG A 443 -28.43 13.17 16.89
C ARG A 443 -28.60 14.67 17.00
N ARG A 444 -29.53 15.13 17.85
CA ARG A 444 -29.83 16.56 18.00
C ARG A 444 -28.86 17.27 18.95
N ASN A 445 -28.35 16.58 19.97
CA ASN A 445 -27.59 17.21 21.05
C ASN A 445 -26.09 16.86 21.02
N VAL A 446 -25.68 15.83 20.28
CA VAL A 446 -24.28 15.40 20.18
C VAL A 446 -23.81 15.52 18.73
N PRO A 447 -23.11 16.62 18.37
CA PRO A 447 -22.47 16.74 17.07
C PRO A 447 -21.46 15.60 16.86
N SER A 448 -21.40 15.11 15.63
CA SER A 448 -20.62 13.93 15.26
C SER A 448 -19.88 14.13 13.93
N GLY A 449 -18.98 13.20 13.60
CA GLY A 449 -18.09 13.34 12.43
C GLY A 449 -17.14 14.54 12.59
N THR A 450 -17.13 15.42 11.59
CA THR A 450 -16.35 16.67 11.64
C THR A 450 -17.09 17.84 12.31
N SER A 451 -18.38 17.69 12.63
CA SER A 451 -19.21 18.77 13.18
C SER A 451 -18.86 19.12 14.63
N VAL A 452 -19.08 20.38 14.99
CA VAL A 452 -18.90 20.91 16.35
C VAL A 452 -20.13 21.73 16.74
N HIS A 453 -20.27 22.04 18.03
CA HIS A 453 -21.34 22.92 18.50
C HIS A 453 -21.22 24.33 17.89
N GLU A 454 -22.35 25.02 17.69
CA GLU A 454 -22.34 26.42 17.22
C GLU A 454 -21.60 27.33 18.21
N GLY A 455 -21.82 27.09 19.50
CA GLY A 455 -21.22 27.80 20.62
C GLY A 455 -20.55 26.86 21.63
N ARG A 456 -19.80 27.46 22.55
CA ARG A 456 -19.10 26.74 23.62
C ARG A 456 -20.11 26.16 24.62
N GLN A 457 -20.15 24.83 24.76
CA GLN A 457 -21.01 24.17 25.74
C GLN A 457 -20.41 24.21 27.15
N VAL A 458 -19.11 23.98 27.26
CA VAL A 458 -18.39 23.95 28.54
C VAL A 458 -17.14 24.84 28.46
N LYS A 459 -16.85 25.60 29.52
CA LYS A 459 -15.62 26.38 29.62
C LYS A 459 -14.48 25.49 30.09
N PHE A 460 -13.36 25.50 29.36
CA PHE A 460 -12.16 24.76 29.72
C PHE A 460 -10.94 25.72 29.77
N PRO A 461 -10.75 26.46 30.88
CA PRO A 461 -9.70 27.48 30.99
C PRO A 461 -8.29 26.90 30.87
N LYS A 462 -8.10 25.65 31.31
CA LYS A 462 -6.84 24.88 31.21
C LYS A 462 -6.29 24.77 29.79
N LEU A 463 -7.11 25.00 28.75
CA LEU A 463 -6.61 25.09 27.38
C LEU A 463 -5.46 26.12 27.24
N GLN A 464 -5.54 27.23 27.98
CA GLN A 464 -4.52 28.29 27.95
C GLN A 464 -3.25 27.95 28.76
N GLU A 465 -3.30 26.87 29.55
CA GLU A 465 -2.18 26.38 30.37
C GLU A 465 -1.26 25.43 29.58
N LEU A 466 -1.63 25.07 28.34
CA LEU A 466 -0.78 24.29 27.45
C LEU A 466 0.50 25.05 27.09
N PHE A 467 1.65 24.41 27.22
CA PHE A 467 2.92 24.97 26.76
C PHE A 467 2.91 25.22 25.25
N CYS A 468 2.26 24.34 24.49
CA CYS A 468 2.10 24.50 23.05
C CYS A 468 0.89 25.37 22.63
N PHE A 469 0.19 26.03 23.56
CA PHE A 469 -1.05 26.78 23.27
C PHE A 469 -0.94 27.73 22.08
N ARG A 470 0.20 28.42 21.94
CA ARG A 470 0.43 29.40 20.86
C ARG A 470 0.63 28.77 19.48
N GLU A 471 0.90 27.46 19.43
CA GLU A 471 1.09 26.69 18.20
C GLU A 471 -0.21 26.02 17.74
N LEU A 472 -1.24 26.01 18.60
CA LEU A 472 -2.56 25.50 18.24
C LEU A 472 -3.24 26.36 17.18
N SER A 473 -3.90 25.69 16.25
CA SER A 473 -4.76 26.24 15.22
C SER A 473 -6.24 26.12 15.62
N ASP A 474 -7.03 27.15 15.29
CA ASP A 474 -8.47 27.22 15.52
C ASP A 474 -8.92 26.82 16.95
N THR A 475 -8.35 27.49 17.95
CA THR A 475 -8.69 27.27 19.37
C THR A 475 -10.17 27.44 19.67
N LYS A 476 -10.89 28.29 18.92
CA LYS A 476 -12.35 28.45 19.03
C LYS A 476 -13.10 27.18 18.63
N ARG A 477 -12.66 26.46 17.60
CA ARG A 477 -13.24 25.16 17.25
C ARG A 477 -12.92 24.12 18.31
N ILE A 478 -11.72 24.11 18.88
CA ILE A 478 -11.37 23.22 20.00
C ILE A 478 -12.34 23.44 21.15
N GLU A 479 -12.54 24.67 21.61
CA GLU A 479 -13.50 24.96 22.70
C GLU A 479 -14.94 24.54 22.39
N ARG A 480 -15.36 24.60 21.11
CA ARG A 480 -16.69 24.16 20.66
C ARG A 480 -16.81 22.64 20.44
N SER A 481 -15.70 21.91 20.54
CA SER A 481 -15.66 20.47 20.33
C SER A 481 -15.92 19.67 21.60
N ILE A 482 -16.02 20.30 22.78
CA ILE A 482 -16.43 19.62 24.02
C ILE A 482 -17.91 19.26 23.93
N GLY A 483 -18.24 18.00 24.22
CA GLY A 483 -19.58 17.43 24.03
C GLY A 483 -19.82 16.93 22.60
N THR A 484 -18.79 16.51 21.87
CA THR A 484 -18.91 16.00 20.49
C THR A 484 -18.30 14.60 20.37
N LEU A 485 -18.94 13.74 19.57
CA LEU A 485 -18.54 12.34 19.43
C LEU A 485 -17.29 12.21 18.56
N GLY A 486 -17.32 12.87 17.41
CA GLY A 486 -16.37 12.64 16.32
C GLY A 486 -16.76 11.54 15.36
N GLY A 487 -15.79 11.09 14.57
CA GLY A 487 -15.93 9.97 13.64
C GLY A 487 -14.88 8.88 13.92
N GLY A 488 -14.76 7.91 13.02
CA GLY A 488 -13.88 6.75 13.20
C GLY A 488 -14.49 5.70 14.12
N ASN A 489 -13.72 5.20 15.11
CA ASN A 489 -14.20 4.15 16.00
C ASN A 489 -15.05 4.66 17.17
N HIS A 490 -15.28 5.97 17.31
CA HIS A 490 -16.06 6.57 18.38
C HIS A 490 -17.55 6.26 18.27
N PHE A 491 -18.19 5.90 19.38
CA PHE A 491 -19.59 5.49 19.42
C PHE A 491 -20.30 5.91 20.72
N ILE A 492 -21.62 5.83 20.68
CA ILE A 492 -22.51 5.88 21.84
C ILE A 492 -23.37 4.63 21.80
N GLU A 493 -23.33 3.84 22.87
CA GLU A 493 -24.06 2.59 22.98
C GLU A 493 -24.95 2.61 24.23
N LEU A 494 -26.12 1.99 24.10
CA LEU A 494 -26.92 1.57 25.24
C LEU A 494 -26.84 0.04 25.28
N ASP A 495 -26.22 -0.47 26.32
CA ASP A 495 -25.97 -1.90 26.50
C ASP A 495 -26.81 -2.46 27.63
N LYS A 496 -27.02 -3.77 27.59
CA LYS A 496 -27.84 -4.52 28.53
C LYS A 496 -27.08 -5.75 29.02
N ASP A 497 -27.06 -5.98 30.34
CA ASP A 497 -26.51 -7.22 30.91
C ASP A 497 -27.57 -8.34 30.99
N ASP A 498 -27.15 -9.50 31.50
CA ASP A 498 -27.97 -10.69 31.70
C ASP A 498 -29.02 -10.54 32.80
N GLU A 499 -28.92 -9.51 33.65
CA GLU A 499 -29.89 -9.18 34.70
C GLU A 499 -30.84 -8.04 34.30
N ASP A 500 -30.84 -7.64 33.02
CA ASP A 500 -31.59 -6.53 32.45
C ASP A 500 -31.18 -5.12 32.93
N ASN A 501 -30.01 -4.95 33.53
CA ASN A 501 -29.49 -3.62 33.83
C ASN A 501 -28.98 -2.95 32.56
N ILE A 502 -29.24 -1.65 32.45
CA ILE A 502 -28.88 -0.83 31.30
C ILE A 502 -27.63 -0.01 31.59
N TYR A 503 -26.75 0.08 30.60
CA TYR A 503 -25.50 0.84 30.65
C TYR A 503 -25.42 1.80 29.48
N LEU A 504 -25.01 3.04 29.74
CA LEU A 504 -24.65 4.00 28.69
C LEU A 504 -23.12 4.03 28.55
N VAL A 505 -22.63 3.66 27.36
CA VAL A 505 -21.21 3.65 27.03
C VAL A 505 -20.92 4.71 25.98
N ILE A 506 -19.99 5.62 26.28
CA ILE A 506 -19.56 6.67 25.36
C ILE A 506 -18.07 6.54 25.10
N HIS A 507 -17.70 6.23 23.86
CA HIS A 507 -16.32 6.16 23.40
C HIS A 507 -15.96 7.41 22.59
N SER A 508 -15.06 8.24 23.14
CA SER A 508 -14.50 9.40 22.44
C SER A 508 -13.17 9.84 23.08
N GLY A 509 -12.50 10.80 22.44
CA GLY A 509 -11.18 11.30 22.86
C GLY A 509 -11.09 12.82 22.94
N SER A 510 -9.87 13.33 22.80
CA SER A 510 -9.56 14.77 22.92
C SER A 510 -9.82 15.55 21.63
N ARG A 511 -10.39 14.90 20.62
CA ARG A 511 -10.79 15.51 19.35
C ARG A 511 -9.55 16.12 18.66
N ASN A 512 -9.70 17.28 18.04
CA ASN A 512 -8.61 17.93 17.31
C ASN A 512 -7.48 18.42 18.24
N LEU A 513 -7.76 18.64 19.54
CA LEU A 513 -6.75 19.10 20.50
C LEU A 513 -5.60 18.10 20.64
N GLY A 514 -5.89 16.84 20.99
CA GLY A 514 -4.86 15.80 21.14
C GLY A 514 -4.07 15.59 19.87
N LYS A 515 -4.73 15.65 18.70
CA LYS A 515 -4.07 15.53 17.40
C LYS A 515 -3.02 16.60 17.20
N GLN A 516 -3.38 17.86 17.41
CA GLN A 516 -2.44 18.97 17.25
C GLN A 516 -1.29 18.88 18.26
N VAL A 517 -1.59 18.57 19.53
CA VAL A 517 -0.56 18.39 20.56
C VAL A 517 0.41 17.28 20.16
N ALA A 518 -0.08 16.10 19.75
CA ALA A 518 0.77 15.00 19.31
C ALA A 518 1.63 15.38 18.10
N GLU A 519 1.08 16.05 17.09
CA GLU A 519 1.80 16.48 15.89
C GLU A 519 2.87 17.54 16.19
N ILE A 520 2.57 18.52 17.05
CA ILE A 520 3.51 19.58 17.47
C ILE A 520 4.70 18.95 18.20
N TYR A 521 4.44 18.09 19.18
CA TYR A 521 5.50 17.47 19.98
C TYR A 521 6.26 16.41 19.19
N GLN A 522 5.62 15.70 18.24
CA GLN A 522 6.35 14.77 17.36
C GLN A 522 7.33 15.52 16.46
N LYS A 523 6.92 16.67 15.91
CA LYS A 523 7.82 17.51 15.13
C LYS A 523 9.00 18.02 15.97
N LEU A 524 8.72 18.44 17.21
CA LEU A 524 9.77 18.81 18.16
C LEU A 524 10.73 17.64 18.40
N ALA A 525 10.20 16.43 18.62
CA ALA A 525 11.02 15.23 18.84
C ALA A 525 11.95 14.94 17.65
N ILE A 526 11.45 15.05 16.42
CA ILE A 526 12.26 14.90 15.21
C ILE A 526 13.36 15.97 15.17
N ASP A 527 13.05 17.22 15.48
CA ASP A 527 14.03 18.31 15.46
C ASP A 527 15.11 18.13 16.53
N ILE A 528 14.75 17.73 17.76
CA ILE A 528 15.71 17.43 18.83
C ILE A 528 16.59 16.24 18.47
N CYS A 529 16.02 15.13 18.01
CA CYS A 529 16.80 13.97 17.56
C CYS A 529 17.66 14.24 16.30
N SER A 530 17.41 15.34 15.59
CA SER A 530 18.25 15.82 14.47
C SER A 530 19.36 16.77 14.91
N GLY A 531 19.54 17.02 16.21
CA GLY A 531 20.55 17.93 16.75
C GLY A 531 20.17 19.42 16.67
N LYS A 532 18.88 19.75 16.57
CA LYS A 532 18.40 21.14 16.47
C LYS A 532 18.04 21.76 17.82
N GLU A 533 18.62 21.29 18.91
CA GLU A 533 18.34 21.84 20.25
C GLU A 533 18.76 23.32 20.34
N ASP A 534 19.98 23.65 19.89
CA ASP A 534 20.51 25.01 19.81
C ASP A 534 19.62 25.97 19.01
N TYR A 535 18.90 25.46 18.00
CA TYR A 535 17.97 26.26 17.21
C TYR A 535 16.84 26.80 18.09
N TYR A 536 16.28 26.00 18.99
CA TYR A 536 15.19 26.43 19.87
C TYR A 536 15.67 27.45 20.91
N GLU A 537 16.86 27.26 21.47
CA GLU A 537 17.44 28.23 22.40
C GLU A 537 17.67 29.59 21.74
N GLN A 538 18.28 29.59 20.54
CA GLN A 538 18.51 30.80 19.77
C GLN A 538 17.21 31.46 19.33
N ARG A 539 16.20 30.66 18.94
CA ARG A 539 14.87 31.15 18.56
C ARG A 539 14.22 31.94 19.70
N GLU A 540 14.21 31.39 20.91
CA GLU A 540 13.61 32.07 22.07
C GLU A 540 14.40 33.33 22.46
N LYS A 541 15.73 33.29 22.37
CA LYS A 541 16.59 34.45 22.61
C LYS A 541 16.30 35.59 21.63
N ILE A 542 16.26 35.32 20.33
CA ILE A 542 15.90 36.32 19.29
C ILE A 542 14.52 36.91 19.58
N ILE A 543 13.51 36.08 19.88
CA ILE A 543 12.15 36.55 20.17
C ILE A 543 12.14 37.47 21.39
N SER A 544 12.85 37.10 22.46
CA SER A 544 12.94 37.86 23.71
C SER A 544 13.63 39.21 23.49
N ASP A 545 14.80 39.20 22.86
CA ASP A 545 15.63 40.39 22.64
C ASP A 545 14.92 41.38 21.69
N TYR A 546 14.36 40.89 20.58
CA TYR A 546 13.64 41.74 19.63
C TYR A 546 12.33 42.30 20.22
N LYS A 547 11.69 41.60 21.15
CA LYS A 547 10.53 42.13 21.88
C LYS A 547 10.93 43.24 22.85
N LYS A 548 12.05 43.09 23.57
CA LYS A 548 12.60 44.13 24.47
C LYS A 548 13.01 45.38 23.70
N GLU A 549 13.59 45.20 22.52
CA GLU A 549 14.01 46.29 21.63
C GLU A 549 12.87 46.93 20.81
N GLY A 550 11.63 46.46 20.94
CA GLY A 550 10.48 46.94 20.16
C GLY A 550 10.47 46.54 18.68
N LYS A 551 11.42 45.71 18.22
CA LYS A 551 11.61 45.26 16.83
C LYS A 551 10.72 44.08 16.43
N ARG A 552 9.45 44.08 16.84
CA ARG A 552 8.53 42.94 16.61
C ARG A 552 8.37 42.55 15.13
N LYS A 553 8.41 43.52 14.22
CA LYS A 553 8.27 43.29 12.77
C LYS A 553 9.44 42.52 12.13
N LEU A 554 10.62 42.52 12.76
CA LEU A 554 11.82 41.87 12.23
C LEU A 554 11.99 40.41 12.70
N ILE A 555 11.21 39.99 13.70
CA ILE A 555 11.30 38.65 14.29
C ILE A 555 11.11 37.56 13.23
N GLN A 556 10.09 37.68 12.37
CA GLN A 556 9.81 36.63 11.38
C GLN A 556 10.97 36.40 10.40
N ASN A 557 11.61 37.47 9.91
CA ASN A 557 12.75 37.35 9.00
C ASN A 557 13.97 36.75 9.72
N ALA A 558 14.27 37.20 10.94
CA ALA A 558 15.38 36.66 11.73
C ALA A 558 15.18 35.16 12.03
N LEU A 559 13.95 34.74 12.33
CA LEU A 559 13.63 33.32 12.54
C LEU A 559 13.75 32.49 11.26
N LYS A 560 13.40 33.06 10.10
CA LYS A 560 13.54 32.39 8.79
C LYS A 560 15.00 32.16 8.44
N GLU A 561 15.86 33.16 8.64
CA GLU A 561 17.31 33.04 8.45
C GLU A 561 17.94 32.04 9.42
N LEU A 562 17.53 32.07 10.69
CA LEU A 562 17.98 31.08 11.68
C LEU A 562 17.59 29.67 11.24
N LYS A 563 16.35 29.45 10.81
CA LYS A 563 15.85 28.14 10.37
C LYS A 563 16.64 27.58 9.18
N ALA A 564 17.05 28.44 8.24
CA ALA A 564 17.84 28.02 7.07
C ALA A 564 19.20 27.40 7.45
N LYS A 565 19.79 27.80 8.59
CA LYS A 565 21.08 27.24 9.07
C LYS A 565 20.98 25.78 9.53
N TYR A 566 19.78 25.29 9.83
CA TYR A 566 19.52 23.94 10.33
C TYR A 566 18.72 23.10 9.33
N GLU A 567 18.60 23.58 8.09
CA GLU A 567 17.89 22.90 7.01
C GLU A 567 18.72 21.70 6.50
N GLY A 568 18.07 20.56 6.26
CA GLY A 568 18.73 19.33 5.81
C GLY A 568 19.25 18.39 6.91
N MET A 569 19.23 18.80 8.19
CA MET A 569 19.53 17.90 9.30
C MET A 569 18.46 16.81 9.46
N LEU A 570 18.90 15.56 9.59
CA LEU A 570 18.06 14.37 9.73
C LEU A 570 18.31 13.69 11.08
N PRO A 571 17.29 13.02 11.65
CA PRO A 571 17.45 12.33 12.92
C PRO A 571 18.25 11.03 12.75
N ASN A 572 18.96 10.65 13.81
CA ASN A 572 19.65 9.36 13.89
C ASN A 572 18.72 8.16 14.09
N TYR A 573 17.43 8.43 14.33
CA TYR A 573 16.37 7.44 14.53
C TYR A 573 15.32 7.56 13.44
N PRO A 574 14.52 6.52 13.17
CA PRO A 574 13.31 6.67 12.36
C PRO A 574 12.45 7.83 12.87
N LYS A 575 11.93 8.66 11.95
CA LYS A 575 11.15 9.86 12.31
C LYS A 575 9.98 9.55 13.25
N GLU A 576 9.37 8.38 13.09
CA GLU A 576 8.22 7.92 13.88
C GLU A 576 8.61 7.48 15.31
N LEU A 577 9.89 7.23 15.57
CA LEU A 577 10.45 6.77 16.85
C LEU A 577 11.32 7.84 17.55
N CYS A 578 11.37 9.06 17.00
CA CYS A 578 12.05 10.18 17.64
C CYS A 578 11.38 10.53 18.97
N PHE A 579 12.17 10.82 20.00
CA PHE A 579 11.71 10.98 21.38
C PHE A 579 12.09 12.35 21.96
N LEU A 580 11.43 12.71 23.06
CA LEU A 580 11.76 13.85 23.91
C LEU A 580 12.30 13.36 25.25
N THR A 581 13.22 14.12 25.84
CA THR A 581 13.77 13.92 27.19
C THR A 581 13.77 15.26 27.95
N GLY A 582 14.12 15.22 29.24
CA GLY A 582 14.29 16.42 30.08
C GLY A 582 13.10 17.39 30.03
N THR A 583 13.39 18.69 29.88
CA THR A 583 12.36 19.74 29.92
C THR A 583 11.32 19.62 28.80
N TYR A 584 11.68 19.05 27.64
CA TYR A 584 10.73 18.86 26.54
C TYR A 584 9.75 17.71 26.83
N ARG A 585 10.23 16.65 27.50
CA ARG A 585 9.37 15.58 28.01
C ARG A 585 8.39 16.12 29.05
N GLU A 586 8.86 16.93 29.99
CA GLU A 586 8.00 17.53 31.04
C GLU A 586 6.88 18.39 30.43
N LYS A 587 7.20 19.23 29.43
CA LYS A 587 6.20 20.03 28.72
C LYS A 587 5.17 19.17 27.99
N TYR A 588 5.62 18.12 27.31
CA TYR A 588 4.71 17.18 26.65
C TYR A 588 3.78 16.47 27.64
N LEU A 589 4.33 16.01 28.76
CA LEU A 589 3.56 15.34 29.81
C LEU A 589 2.51 16.26 30.45
N ASN A 590 2.85 17.53 30.71
CA ASN A 590 1.88 18.54 31.13
C ASN A 590 0.74 18.69 30.11
N ASP A 591 1.10 18.89 28.85
CA ASP A 591 0.11 19.15 27.79
C ASP A 591 -0.76 17.90 27.52
N MET A 592 -0.18 16.71 27.64
CA MET A 592 -0.92 15.45 27.61
C MET A 592 -1.92 15.33 28.75
N SER A 593 -1.55 15.71 29.98
CA SER A 593 -2.47 15.71 31.13
C SER A 593 -3.71 16.56 30.84
N ILE A 594 -3.50 17.77 30.31
CA ILE A 594 -4.60 18.68 29.94
C ILE A 594 -5.47 18.06 28.83
N CYS A 595 -4.87 17.39 27.84
CA CYS A 595 -5.62 16.64 26.81
C CYS A 595 -6.47 15.50 27.40
N GLN A 596 -5.96 14.77 28.39
CA GLN A 596 -6.70 13.71 29.07
C GLN A 596 -7.91 14.26 29.84
N GLU A 597 -7.72 15.36 30.57
CA GLU A 597 -8.83 16.06 31.24
C GLU A 597 -9.88 16.56 30.23
N TYR A 598 -9.43 17.12 29.11
CA TYR A 598 -10.31 17.56 28.03
C TYR A 598 -11.12 16.38 27.47
N ALA A 599 -10.50 15.22 27.25
CA ALA A 599 -11.17 14.03 26.73
C ALA A 599 -12.21 13.48 27.71
N ALA A 600 -11.90 13.43 29.01
CA ALA A 600 -12.85 13.05 30.05
C ALA A 600 -14.06 14.00 30.06
N LEU A 601 -13.81 15.32 30.10
CA LEU A 601 -14.85 16.34 30.07
C LEU A 601 -15.71 16.26 28.81
N ASN A 602 -15.11 15.94 27.66
CA ASN A 602 -15.85 15.73 26.42
C ASN A 602 -16.89 14.59 26.55
N ARG A 603 -16.49 13.45 27.11
CA ARG A 603 -17.38 12.31 27.33
C ARG A 603 -18.45 12.60 28.37
N GLU A 604 -18.08 13.23 29.48
CA GLU A 604 -19.02 13.62 30.55
C GLU A 604 -20.05 14.66 30.07
N ALA A 605 -19.64 15.59 29.20
CA ALA A 605 -20.56 16.56 28.60
C ALA A 605 -21.59 15.89 27.68
N MET A 606 -21.18 14.90 26.88
CA MET A 606 -22.10 14.09 26.07
C MET A 606 -23.06 13.30 26.96
N ALA A 607 -22.54 12.58 27.97
CA ALA A 607 -23.35 11.84 28.92
C ALA A 607 -24.38 12.74 29.61
N SER A 608 -23.95 13.90 30.10
CA SER A 608 -24.82 14.87 30.77
C SER A 608 -25.92 15.39 29.85
N ALA A 609 -25.61 15.65 28.58
CA ALA A 609 -26.59 16.10 27.59
C ALA A 609 -27.66 15.02 27.34
N ILE A 610 -27.24 13.76 27.17
CA ILE A 610 -28.14 12.62 26.93
C ILE A 610 -29.02 12.36 28.16
N LEU A 611 -28.41 12.19 29.35
CA LEU A 611 -29.11 11.88 30.59
C LEU A 611 -30.11 12.98 31.00
N ASN A 612 -29.75 14.25 30.81
CA ASN A 612 -30.64 15.36 31.14
C ASN A 612 -31.87 15.38 30.22
N LYS A 613 -31.68 15.16 28.92
CA LYS A 613 -32.79 15.21 27.94
C LYS A 613 -33.70 14.00 28.03
N LEU A 614 -33.12 12.81 28.22
CA LEU A 614 -33.86 11.55 28.23
C LEU A 614 -34.48 11.27 29.61
N LEU A 615 -33.72 11.45 30.69
CA LEU A 615 -34.10 11.02 32.05
C LEU A 615 -34.32 12.17 33.03
N ARG A 616 -34.02 13.42 32.65
CA ARG A 616 -34.01 14.60 33.55
C ARG A 616 -33.14 14.43 34.79
N LYS A 617 -32.09 13.60 34.66
CA LYS A 617 -31.11 13.31 35.71
C LYS A 617 -29.73 13.87 35.35
N LYS A 618 -28.87 14.02 36.36
CA LYS A 618 -27.47 14.42 36.22
C LYS A 618 -26.58 13.19 36.19
N LEU A 619 -25.38 13.32 35.62
CA LEU A 619 -24.37 12.27 35.64
C LEU A 619 -24.02 11.82 37.07
N SER A 620 -24.00 12.75 38.01
CA SER A 620 -23.74 12.50 39.44
C SER A 620 -24.79 11.63 40.14
N ASP A 621 -25.93 11.38 39.50
CA ASP A 621 -27.01 10.56 40.06
C ASP A 621 -26.79 9.07 39.80
N PHE A 622 -25.69 8.70 39.11
CA PHE A 622 -25.37 7.33 38.68
C PHE A 622 -23.93 6.97 39.03
N ASP A 623 -23.69 5.67 39.20
CA ASP A 623 -22.34 5.12 39.26
C ASP A 623 -21.75 5.07 37.84
N TYR A 624 -20.54 5.61 37.68
CA TYR A 624 -19.83 5.59 36.41
C TYR A 624 -18.32 5.50 36.60
N PHE A 625 -17.64 5.03 35.56
CA PHE A 625 -16.18 4.93 35.55
C PHE A 625 -15.62 5.23 34.16
N HIS A 626 -14.31 5.47 34.10
CA HIS A 626 -13.59 5.73 32.85
C HIS A 626 -12.59 4.62 32.55
N THR A 627 -12.38 4.35 31.27
CA THR A 627 -11.32 3.46 30.80
C THR A 627 -10.61 4.12 29.62
N VAL A 628 -9.36 4.56 29.82
CA VAL A 628 -8.57 5.30 28.83
C VAL A 628 -7.55 4.37 28.17
N HIS A 629 -7.32 4.53 26.87
CA HIS A 629 -6.47 3.61 26.09
C HIS A 629 -5.35 4.23 25.24
N ASN A 630 -5.20 5.56 25.23
CA ASN A 630 -4.09 6.24 24.55
C ASN A 630 -3.48 7.33 25.45
N TYR A 631 -2.47 6.98 26.23
CA TYR A 631 -1.88 7.89 27.21
C TYR A 631 -0.57 7.34 27.79
N ILE A 632 0.09 8.17 28.59
CA ILE A 632 1.15 7.75 29.50
C ILE A 632 0.59 7.95 30.90
N ASN A 633 0.64 6.89 31.69
CA ASN A 633 0.19 6.97 33.07
C ASN A 633 1.27 7.64 33.93
N PHE A 634 0.90 8.73 34.60
CA PHE A 634 1.83 9.53 35.41
C PHE A 634 2.29 8.81 36.68
N LYS A 635 1.58 7.76 37.13
CA LYS A 635 1.93 6.99 38.32
C LYS A 635 3.12 6.05 38.08
N ASP A 636 3.14 5.41 36.91
CA ASP A 636 4.00 4.27 36.60
C ASP A 636 4.88 4.50 35.34
N ASN A 637 4.70 5.63 34.65
CA ASN A 637 5.33 5.98 33.38
C ASN A 637 5.02 5.01 32.21
N ILE A 638 4.02 4.14 32.38
CA ILE A 638 3.67 3.14 31.37
C ILE A 638 2.92 3.85 30.24
N ILE A 639 3.50 3.74 29.05
CA ILE A 639 2.89 4.15 27.79
C ILE A 639 1.86 3.10 27.41
N ARG A 640 0.65 3.53 27.06
CA ARG A 640 -0.44 2.68 26.59
C ARG A 640 -0.98 3.24 25.28
N LYS A 641 -0.89 2.46 24.20
CA LYS A 641 -1.42 2.79 22.87
C LYS A 641 -2.38 1.69 22.44
N GLY A 642 -3.68 1.97 22.46
CA GLY A 642 -4.73 0.97 22.35
C GLY A 642 -4.55 -0.17 23.35
N SER A 643 -4.29 0.19 24.60
CA SER A 643 -4.24 -0.73 25.73
C SER A 643 -4.72 0.03 26.96
N ILE A 644 -5.36 -0.65 27.91
CA ILE A 644 -5.97 -0.02 29.09
C ILE A 644 -5.18 -0.38 30.34
N SER A 645 -5.35 0.41 31.40
CA SER A 645 -4.88 0.00 32.74
C SER A 645 -5.69 -1.19 33.23
N ALA A 646 -5.05 -2.10 33.97
CA ALA A 646 -5.66 -3.28 34.57
C ALA A 646 -5.01 -3.60 35.92
N TYR A 647 -4.88 -2.58 36.78
CA TYR A 647 -4.40 -2.79 38.14
C TYR A 647 -5.35 -3.70 38.94
N ALA A 648 -4.82 -4.36 39.96
CA ALA A 648 -5.59 -5.26 40.81
C ALA A 648 -6.83 -4.55 41.39
N GLY A 649 -8.02 -5.06 41.06
CA GLY A 649 -9.32 -4.51 41.50
C GLY A 649 -9.82 -3.28 40.73
N GLU A 650 -9.11 -2.82 39.70
CA GLU A 650 -9.54 -1.69 38.86
C GLU A 650 -10.70 -2.12 37.95
N LYS A 651 -11.85 -1.44 38.04
CA LYS A 651 -13.01 -1.71 37.16
C LYS A 651 -12.74 -1.13 35.77
N VAL A 652 -12.84 -1.95 34.74
CA VAL A 652 -12.52 -1.59 33.36
C VAL A 652 -13.60 -2.06 32.39
N LEU A 653 -13.66 -1.38 31.24
CA LEU A 653 -14.50 -1.78 30.11
C LEU A 653 -13.65 -2.04 28.86
N ILE A 654 -13.83 -3.19 28.23
CA ILE A 654 -13.17 -3.59 26.98
C ILE A 654 -14.24 -3.68 25.88
N PRO A 655 -14.34 -2.69 24.97
CA PRO A 655 -15.30 -2.71 23.86
C PRO A 655 -14.94 -3.77 22.82
N LEU A 656 -15.92 -4.50 22.32
CA LEU A 656 -15.72 -5.52 21.29
C LEU A 656 -16.05 -4.95 19.91
N ASN A 657 -17.32 -4.95 19.53
CA ASN A 657 -17.83 -4.42 18.28
C ASN A 657 -19.31 -4.07 18.44
N MET A 658 -19.89 -3.47 17.40
CA MET A 658 -21.26 -2.94 17.40
C MET A 658 -22.36 -3.99 17.68
N ARG A 659 -22.05 -5.29 17.59
CA ARG A 659 -22.97 -6.41 17.86
C ARG A 659 -22.71 -7.08 19.20
N ASP A 660 -21.44 -7.36 19.49
CA ASP A 660 -21.05 -8.18 20.63
C ASP A 660 -20.91 -7.37 21.93
N GLY A 661 -20.91 -6.03 21.83
CA GLY A 661 -20.95 -5.13 22.96
C GLY A 661 -19.62 -4.97 23.67
N SER A 662 -19.63 -5.03 24.99
CA SER A 662 -18.46 -4.74 25.81
C SER A 662 -18.32 -5.71 26.99
N ILE A 663 -17.08 -5.92 27.43
CA ILE A 663 -16.76 -6.70 28.63
C ILE A 663 -16.51 -5.74 29.78
N ILE A 664 -17.21 -5.92 30.90
CA ILE A 664 -16.87 -5.29 32.18
C ILE A 664 -16.04 -6.27 32.98
N ALA A 665 -14.89 -5.84 33.48
CA ALA A 665 -13.95 -6.69 34.19
C ALA A 665 -13.24 -5.94 35.32
N PHE A 666 -12.58 -6.68 36.20
CA PHE A 666 -11.61 -6.16 37.16
C PHE A 666 -10.19 -6.51 36.75
N GLY A 667 -9.27 -5.56 36.80
CA GLY A 667 -7.86 -5.84 36.56
C GLY A 667 -7.28 -6.80 37.59
N LYS A 668 -6.38 -7.69 37.15
CA LYS A 668 -5.65 -8.63 38.02
C LYS A 668 -4.31 -8.08 38.50
N GLY A 669 -3.82 -6.99 37.91
CA GLY A 669 -2.53 -6.39 38.25
C GLY A 669 -1.34 -7.25 37.81
N ASN A 670 -1.44 -7.91 36.66
CA ASN A 670 -0.37 -8.76 36.14
C ASN A 670 0.83 -7.92 35.66
N ALA A 671 1.99 -8.11 36.28
CA ALA A 671 3.21 -7.38 35.97
C ALA A 671 3.80 -7.72 34.58
N ASP A 672 3.61 -8.95 34.10
CA ASP A 672 4.07 -9.37 32.77
C ASP A 672 3.36 -8.62 31.65
N TRP A 673 2.13 -8.21 31.92
CA TRP A 673 1.29 -7.42 31.05
C TRP A 673 1.44 -5.91 31.25
N ASN A 674 2.48 -5.46 31.98
CA ASN A 674 2.63 -4.05 32.37
C ASN A 674 1.38 -3.51 33.09
N TYR A 675 0.73 -4.33 33.92
CA TYR A 675 -0.53 -3.99 34.60
C TYR A 675 -1.59 -3.46 33.62
N SER A 676 -1.67 -4.05 32.43
CA SER A 676 -2.48 -3.56 31.32
C SER A 676 -3.29 -4.69 30.66
N ALA A 677 -4.37 -4.31 29.99
CA ALA A 677 -5.24 -5.20 29.23
C ALA A 677 -5.49 -4.64 27.82
N PRO A 678 -6.00 -5.45 26.87
CA PRO A 678 -6.39 -4.94 25.56
C PRO A 678 -7.49 -3.87 25.68
N HIS A 679 -7.47 -2.91 24.75
CA HIS A 679 -8.50 -1.86 24.71
C HIS A 679 -9.73 -2.26 23.90
N GLY A 680 -9.70 -3.39 23.20
CA GLY A 680 -10.88 -3.91 22.53
C GLY A 680 -10.66 -5.25 21.86
N ALA A 681 -11.50 -5.58 20.87
CA ALA A 681 -11.37 -6.84 20.15
C ALA A 681 -10.22 -6.87 19.12
N GLY A 682 -9.69 -5.72 18.72
CA GLY A 682 -8.71 -5.64 17.64
C GLY A 682 -9.34 -5.92 16.26
N ARG A 683 -8.71 -5.40 15.20
CA ARG A 683 -9.22 -5.52 13.83
C ARG A 683 -8.66 -6.76 13.16
N LEU A 684 -9.49 -7.44 12.36
CA LEU A 684 -9.06 -8.51 11.43
C LEU A 684 -8.60 -7.97 10.08
N MET A 685 -9.00 -6.74 9.76
CA MET A 685 -8.67 -6.10 8.48
C MET A 685 -8.66 -4.58 8.60
N SER A 686 -7.85 -3.94 7.74
CA SER A 686 -7.79 -2.48 7.66
C SER A 686 -9.14 -1.87 7.28
N ARG A 687 -9.33 -0.58 7.54
CA ARG A 687 -10.57 0.13 7.18
C ARG A 687 -10.86 0.07 5.68
N SER A 688 -9.84 0.26 4.85
CA SER A 688 -9.95 0.16 3.40
C SER A 688 -10.36 -1.25 2.97
N LYS A 689 -9.71 -2.27 3.55
CA LYS A 689 -9.99 -3.67 3.23
C LYS A 689 -11.40 -4.09 3.70
N ALA A 690 -11.89 -3.55 4.81
CA ALA A 690 -13.27 -3.76 5.25
C ALA A 690 -14.27 -3.14 4.26
N LYS A 691 -14.03 -1.92 3.77
CA LYS A 691 -14.87 -1.29 2.74
C LYS A 691 -14.84 -2.02 1.39
N GLU A 692 -13.74 -2.70 1.07
CA GLU A 692 -13.58 -3.47 -0.17
C GLU A 692 -14.25 -4.85 -0.12
N ASN A 693 -14.23 -5.54 1.03
CA ASN A 693 -14.63 -6.95 1.12
C ASN A 693 -15.98 -7.19 1.81
N LEU A 694 -16.46 -6.26 2.63
CA LEU A 694 -17.74 -6.43 3.34
C LEU A 694 -18.88 -5.82 2.55
N THR A 695 -20.07 -6.40 2.66
CA THR A 695 -21.27 -5.86 2.02
C THR A 695 -22.19 -5.18 3.04
N LEU A 696 -22.95 -4.18 2.59
CA LEU A 696 -23.94 -3.50 3.45
C LEU A 696 -25.07 -4.45 3.88
N GLU A 697 -25.39 -5.46 3.07
CA GLU A 697 -26.41 -6.46 3.39
C GLU A 697 -25.97 -7.36 4.55
N GLU A 698 -24.73 -7.86 4.52
CA GLU A 698 -24.14 -8.62 5.63
C GLU A 698 -24.05 -7.77 6.89
N PHE A 699 -23.67 -6.49 6.75
CA PHE A 699 -23.62 -5.57 7.88
C PHE A 699 -25.00 -5.38 8.52
N LYS A 700 -26.04 -5.10 7.73
CA LYS A 700 -27.43 -5.01 8.22
C LYS A 700 -27.87 -6.28 8.91
N LYS A 701 -27.62 -7.44 8.31
CA LYS A 701 -27.97 -8.74 8.88
C LYS A 701 -27.26 -9.00 10.21
N SER A 702 -25.99 -8.62 10.32
CA SER A 702 -25.22 -8.81 11.56
C SER A 702 -25.71 -7.96 12.73
N MET A 703 -26.45 -6.89 12.45
CA MET A 703 -26.97 -5.94 13.43
C MET A 703 -28.47 -6.17 13.74
N GLU A 704 -29.05 -7.27 13.26
CA GLU A 704 -30.45 -7.61 13.52
C GLU A 704 -30.71 -7.74 15.03
N GLY A 705 -31.76 -7.05 15.52
CA GLY A 705 -32.10 -6.99 16.94
C GLY A 705 -31.47 -5.81 17.71
N ILE A 706 -30.61 -5.01 17.07
CA ILE A 706 -29.99 -3.82 17.68
C ILE A 706 -30.57 -2.59 17.00
N TYR A 707 -31.12 -1.65 17.79
CA TYR A 707 -31.57 -0.38 17.22
C TYR A 707 -30.35 0.44 16.80
N THR A 708 -30.21 0.69 15.49
CA THR A 708 -29.14 1.53 14.98
C THR A 708 -29.56 2.23 13.70
N THR A 709 -29.20 3.51 13.61
CA THR A 709 -29.34 4.33 12.40
C THR A 709 -27.99 4.53 11.71
N SER A 710 -26.96 3.83 12.18
CA SER A 710 -25.57 4.00 11.76
C SER A 710 -25.12 2.95 10.74
N VAL A 711 -25.95 1.99 10.34
CA VAL A 711 -25.59 0.98 9.33
C VAL A 711 -25.72 1.58 7.92
N ASN A 712 -24.60 2.01 7.36
CA ASN A 712 -24.51 2.59 6.02
C ASN A 712 -23.08 2.42 5.44
N TYR A 713 -22.85 2.86 4.21
CA TYR A 713 -21.53 2.70 3.56
C TYR A 713 -20.39 3.45 4.26
N SER A 714 -20.68 4.57 4.95
CA SER A 714 -19.65 5.36 5.61
C SER A 714 -19.11 4.73 6.88
N THR A 715 -19.85 3.79 7.46
CA THR A 715 -19.52 3.05 8.70
C THR A 715 -19.23 1.57 8.43
N LEU A 716 -19.18 1.15 7.16
CA LEU A 716 -18.95 -0.23 6.77
C LEU A 716 -17.59 -0.76 7.26
N ASP A 717 -16.59 0.12 7.41
CA ASP A 717 -15.30 -0.23 7.99
C ASP A 717 -15.36 -0.55 9.49
N GLU A 718 -16.49 -0.31 10.13
CA GLU A 718 -16.71 -0.53 11.56
C GLU A 718 -17.69 -1.68 11.83
N ALA A 719 -18.09 -2.39 10.78
CA ALA A 719 -18.99 -3.53 10.88
C ALA A 719 -18.41 -4.66 11.76
N PRO A 720 -19.23 -5.44 12.49
CA PRO A 720 -18.76 -6.49 13.40
C PRO A 720 -17.74 -7.48 12.80
N MET A 721 -17.88 -7.83 11.52
CA MET A 721 -17.00 -8.73 10.77
C MET A 721 -15.58 -8.18 10.55
N ALA A 722 -15.37 -6.87 10.73
CA ALA A 722 -14.05 -6.26 10.66
C ALA A 722 -13.20 -6.49 11.92
N TYR A 723 -13.81 -7.01 13.00
CA TYR A 723 -13.20 -7.20 14.32
C TYR A 723 -12.99 -8.69 14.63
N LYS A 724 -12.04 -8.99 15.54
CA LYS A 724 -11.79 -10.38 15.96
C LYS A 724 -13.01 -10.95 16.71
N PRO A 725 -13.25 -12.27 16.64
CA PRO A 725 -14.33 -12.91 17.39
C PRO A 725 -14.16 -12.74 18.90
N ILE A 726 -15.27 -12.68 19.63
CA ILE A 726 -15.27 -12.52 21.09
C ILE A 726 -14.54 -13.67 21.79
N GLU A 727 -14.66 -14.90 21.29
CA GLU A 727 -14.06 -16.09 21.88
C GLU A 727 -12.53 -15.99 21.90
N GLU A 728 -11.94 -15.39 20.87
CA GLU A 728 -10.49 -15.17 20.79
C GLU A 728 -10.01 -14.23 21.89
N ILE A 729 -10.76 -13.15 22.13
CA ILE A 729 -10.43 -12.17 23.17
C ILE A 729 -10.63 -12.77 24.55
N LEU A 730 -11.76 -13.43 24.80
CA LEU A 730 -12.05 -14.08 26.06
C LEU A 730 -10.95 -15.07 26.44
N ASN A 731 -10.44 -15.85 25.49
CA ASN A 731 -9.38 -16.82 25.77
C ASN A 731 -8.03 -16.15 26.12
N ASN A 732 -7.73 -14.99 25.52
CA ASN A 732 -6.43 -14.35 25.68
C ASN A 732 -6.34 -13.39 26.89
N ILE A 733 -7.46 -12.87 27.40
CA ILE A 733 -7.43 -11.85 28.48
C ILE A 733 -7.48 -12.42 29.90
N GLN A 734 -7.60 -13.74 30.06
CA GLN A 734 -7.80 -14.38 31.36
C GLN A 734 -6.68 -14.10 32.36
N GLU A 735 -5.45 -13.84 31.91
CA GLU A 735 -4.33 -13.55 32.81
C GLU A 735 -4.29 -12.09 33.30
N THR A 736 -4.93 -11.17 32.58
CA THR A 736 -4.86 -9.73 32.88
C THR A 736 -6.11 -9.20 33.57
N VAL A 737 -7.28 -9.79 33.32
CA VAL A 737 -8.55 -9.35 33.92
C VAL A 737 -9.39 -10.53 34.44
N GLU A 738 -10.21 -10.25 35.43
CA GLU A 738 -11.30 -11.08 35.92
C GLU A 738 -12.61 -10.54 35.34
N ILE A 739 -13.24 -11.32 34.47
CA ILE A 739 -14.47 -10.90 33.80
C ILE A 739 -15.62 -10.87 34.80
N LEU A 740 -16.26 -9.71 34.94
CA LEU A 740 -17.43 -9.54 35.78
C LEU A 740 -18.71 -9.87 35.00
N LYS A 741 -18.88 -9.27 33.81
CA LYS A 741 -20.05 -9.47 32.95
C LYS A 741 -19.80 -9.00 31.52
N ILE A 742 -20.64 -9.45 30.61
CA ILE A 742 -20.67 -9.00 29.21
C ILE A 742 -21.98 -8.24 29.00
N ILE A 743 -21.88 -7.00 28.53
CA ILE A 743 -23.03 -6.14 28.24
C ILE A 743 -23.23 -6.09 26.73
N LYS A 744 -24.46 -6.31 26.25
CA LYS A 744 -24.79 -6.38 24.83
C LYS A 744 -25.57 -5.16 24.35
N PRO A 745 -25.29 -4.64 23.16
CA PRO A 745 -25.92 -3.42 22.66
C PRO A 745 -27.38 -3.69 22.31
N ILE A 746 -28.25 -2.83 22.82
CA ILE A 746 -29.63 -2.69 22.34
C ILE A 746 -29.79 -1.44 21.48
N TYR A 747 -28.89 -0.47 21.64
CA TYR A 747 -28.77 0.72 20.80
C TYR A 747 -27.30 0.96 20.45
N ASN A 748 -27.04 1.28 19.18
CA ASN A 748 -25.72 1.72 18.75
C ASN A 748 -25.81 2.95 17.84
N PHE A 749 -25.05 3.99 18.18
CA PHE A 749 -24.80 5.14 17.34
C PHE A 749 -23.32 5.36 17.08
N LYS A 750 -22.99 5.35 15.80
CA LYS A 750 -21.67 5.64 15.25
C LYS A 750 -21.79 6.69 14.15
N ALA A 751 -20.88 7.63 14.12
CA ALA A 751 -20.86 8.65 13.09
C ALA A 751 -20.09 8.17 11.86
N GLY A 752 -20.64 8.43 10.67
CA GLY A 752 -19.83 8.45 9.45
C GLY A 752 -18.82 9.59 9.47
N GLU A 753 -17.85 9.54 8.54
CA GLU A 753 -16.86 10.63 8.34
C GLU A 753 -17.49 12.00 8.07
#